data_AF-A0A7H4PP77-F1
#
_entry.id   AF-A0A7H4PP77-F1
#
_cell.length_a   1.000
_cell.length_b   1.000
_cell.length_c   1.000
_cell.angle_alpha   90.00
_cell.angle_beta   90.00
_cell.angle_gamma   90.00
#
_symmetry.space_group_name_H-M   'P 1'
#
loop_
_entity.id
_entity.type
_entity.pdbx_description
1 polymer ?
#
loop_
_entity_poly.entity_id
_entity_poly.type
_entity_poly.pdbx_seq_one_letter_code
_entity_poly.pdbx_strand_id
1 'polypeptide(L)'
;MDYTLTRIDPNGENDRYPLQKQEIVTDPLEQEVNKSVYMGKLEHALHDMVNWGRKNSIWPYNFGLSCCYVEMVTSFTAVHDVARFGAEVLRASPRQADLMVVAGTCFTKMAPVIQRLYDQMLEPKWVISMGACANSGGMYDIYSVVQGVDKFIPVDVYIPGCPPRPEAYMQALMLLQESIGKERRPLSWVVGDQGVYRANMQSERERKTRRTYCSDQSADSGRDLTCACGRDKNFANQSTTARSLAGSHHGPFAMVNNMTDLTAHDAAPAWQTRDHLDDPVIGELRNRFGPDAFTVQPTRTGVPVVWVKREQLLEVGDFLKKLPKPYVMLFDLHGMDERLRTHRDGLPAADFSVFYHLISIDRNRDIMLKVALSENDLHLPTFTKLFPNANWYERETWEMFGVTFDGHPNLRRIMMPPTWEGHPLRKDYPARATEFDPFELTKAKQDLEMEALTFKPEEWGMKRGTENEDFMFLNLGPNHPSAHGAFRIILQLDGEEIIDCVPDIGYHHRGAEKMGERQSWHSYIPYTDRIEYLGGCVNEMPYVLAVEKLAGITVPDRVNVIRVMLSELFRINSHLLYISTFIQDVGAMTPVFFAFTDRQKIYDLVEAITGFRMHPAWFRIGGVAHDLPRGWDRLLREFLEWMPKRLDSYEKAALRNTILIGRSKGVAAYNAKEALEWGTTGAGLRATGIGFDVRKWRPYSGYENFDFEIPTGGGVSDCYTRVMLKVEELRQSLRILQQCLDNMPEGPFKADHPLTTPPPKERTLQHIETLITHFLQVSWGPVMPAQESFQMIEATKGINSYYLTSDGSTMSYRTRVRTPSFAHLQQIPAAIRGSLVSDLIVYLGSIDFVMSDVDR
;
A
#
# COMPACT_ATOMS: atom_id res chain seq x y z
N MET A 1 27.82 32.23 -14.06
CA MET A 1 26.70 31.42 -13.53
C MET A 1 27.07 31.08 -12.10
N ASP A 2 26.16 31.24 -11.14
CA ASP A 2 26.50 30.92 -9.76
C ASP A 2 26.51 29.41 -9.57
N TYR A 3 27.52 28.92 -8.86
CA TYR A 3 27.67 27.51 -8.50
C TYR A 3 27.44 27.33 -7.01
N THR A 4 26.94 26.15 -6.64
CA THR A 4 26.89 25.71 -5.25
C THR A 4 28.04 24.75 -5.01
N LEU A 5 29.01 25.16 -4.19
CA LEU A 5 30.12 24.34 -3.72
C LEU A 5 29.63 23.49 -2.56
N THR A 6 29.68 22.17 -2.75
CA THR A 6 29.33 21.19 -1.72
C THR A 6 30.60 20.48 -1.26
N ARG A 7 30.90 20.57 0.04
CA ARG A 7 32.02 19.84 0.67
C ARG A 7 31.48 18.84 1.67
N ILE A 8 32.05 17.63 1.69
CA ILE A 8 31.79 16.65 2.74
C ILE A 8 32.57 17.11 3.97
N ASP A 9 31.90 17.23 5.11
CA ASP A 9 32.53 17.59 6.38
C ASP A 9 32.39 16.42 7.36
N PRO A 10 33.24 15.37 7.25
CA PRO A 10 33.09 14.15 8.04
C PRO A 10 33.49 14.33 9.52
N ASN A 11 34.16 15.45 9.85
CA ASN A 11 34.64 15.79 11.19
C ASN A 11 34.06 17.11 11.71
N GLY A 12 33.04 17.66 11.04
CA GLY A 12 32.38 18.89 11.45
C GLY A 12 31.62 18.69 12.76
N GLU A 13 31.31 19.78 13.48
CA GLU A 13 30.47 19.72 14.69
C GLU A 13 29.04 19.22 14.39
N ASN A 14 28.64 19.14 13.12
CA ASN A 14 27.31 18.74 12.69
C ASN A 14 27.25 17.25 12.33
N ASP A 15 26.80 16.42 13.28
CA ASP A 15 26.55 14.98 13.09
C ASP A 15 25.21 14.68 12.35
N ARG A 16 24.53 15.70 11.82
CA ARG A 16 23.22 15.56 11.13
C ARG A 16 23.40 15.32 9.64
N TYR A 17 22.70 14.32 9.12
CA TYR A 17 22.62 14.10 7.68
C TYR A 17 21.74 15.16 6.99
N PRO A 18 22.04 15.52 5.74
CA PRO A 18 23.25 15.15 4.98
C PRO A 18 24.53 15.84 5.52
N LEU A 19 25.64 15.10 5.63
CA LEU A 19 26.94 15.57 6.15
C LEU A 19 27.69 16.46 5.13
N GLN A 20 27.05 17.52 4.67
CA GLN A 20 27.56 18.39 3.61
C GLN A 20 27.44 19.86 4.01
N LYS A 21 28.48 20.64 3.72
CA LYS A 21 28.45 22.10 3.78
C LYS A 21 28.26 22.67 2.38
N GLN A 22 27.28 23.56 2.21
CA GLN A 22 26.97 24.21 0.93
C GLN A 22 27.28 25.70 1.01
N GLU A 23 28.01 26.22 0.02
CA GLU A 23 28.33 27.63 -0.13
C GLU A 23 28.11 28.06 -1.59
N ILE A 24 27.53 29.25 -1.82
CA ILE A 24 27.37 29.78 -3.17
C ILE A 24 28.68 30.45 -3.58
N VAL A 25 29.24 30.02 -4.71
CA VAL A 25 30.52 30.48 -5.24
C VAL A 25 30.40 30.83 -6.72
N THR A 26 31.29 31.69 -7.21
CA THR A 26 31.48 31.92 -8.65
C THR A 26 32.18 30.71 -9.29
N ASP A 27 32.13 30.60 -10.62
CA ASP A 27 32.75 29.48 -11.33
C ASP A 27 34.25 29.36 -10.97
N PRO A 28 34.71 28.21 -10.44
CA PRO A 28 36.13 28.02 -10.11
C PRO A 28 37.04 28.18 -11.34
N LEU A 29 36.55 27.86 -12.54
CA LEU A 29 37.31 27.97 -13.78
C LEU A 29 37.52 29.42 -14.24
N GLU A 30 36.68 30.38 -13.81
CA GLU A 30 36.94 31.80 -14.10
C GLU A 30 38.25 32.26 -13.45
N GLN A 31 38.59 31.73 -12.26
CA GLN A 31 39.84 32.05 -11.57
C GLN A 31 41.07 31.40 -12.24
N GLU A 32 40.92 30.19 -12.78
CA GLU A 32 41.94 29.45 -13.56
C GLU A 32 42.25 30.16 -14.89
N VAL A 33 41.22 30.56 -15.64
CA VAL A 33 41.37 31.29 -16.91
C VAL A 33 42.09 32.63 -16.71
N ASN A 34 41.86 33.29 -15.58
CA ASN A 34 42.57 34.52 -15.20
C ASN A 34 44.05 34.30 -14.87
N LYS A 35 44.49 33.08 -14.52
CA LYS A 35 45.90 32.73 -14.28
C LYS A 35 46.63 32.31 -15.56
N SER A 36 46.02 31.49 -16.40
CA SER A 36 46.57 31.08 -17.70
C SER A 36 45.47 30.61 -18.66
N VAL A 37 45.30 31.33 -19.77
CA VAL A 37 44.29 31.03 -20.81
C VAL A 37 44.49 29.63 -21.42
N TYR A 38 45.73 29.15 -21.52
CA TYR A 38 46.01 27.83 -22.09
C TYR A 38 45.61 26.70 -21.13
N MET A 39 46.00 26.80 -19.85
CA MET A 39 45.67 25.79 -18.85
C MET A 39 44.17 25.75 -18.55
N GLY A 40 43.51 26.92 -18.43
CA GLY A 40 42.07 26.98 -18.23
C GLY A 40 41.27 26.37 -19.39
N LYS A 41 41.72 26.54 -20.65
CA LYS A 41 41.07 25.89 -21.81
C LYS A 41 41.29 24.38 -21.83
N LEU A 42 42.47 23.90 -21.46
CA LEU A 42 42.77 22.47 -21.38
C LEU A 42 41.95 21.79 -20.27
N GLU A 43 41.88 22.41 -19.10
CA GLU A 43 41.10 21.92 -17.96
C GLU A 43 39.60 21.92 -18.28
N HIS A 44 39.09 22.97 -18.94
CA HIS A 44 37.70 23.00 -19.42
C HIS A 44 37.41 21.85 -20.39
N ALA A 45 38.30 21.60 -21.36
CA ALA A 45 38.14 20.51 -22.32
C ALA A 45 38.18 19.12 -21.64
N LEU A 46 39.05 18.94 -20.63
CA LEU A 46 39.12 17.72 -19.84
C LEU A 46 37.86 17.49 -19.00
N HIS A 47 37.36 18.52 -18.31
CA HIS A 47 36.10 18.42 -17.58
C HIS A 47 34.93 18.10 -18.50
N ASP A 48 34.83 18.76 -19.64
CA ASP A 48 33.76 18.51 -20.60
C ASP A 48 33.82 17.08 -21.16
N MET A 49 35.02 16.54 -21.42
CA MET A 49 35.21 15.16 -21.87
C MET A 49 34.79 14.16 -20.79
N VAL A 50 35.21 14.37 -19.54
CA VAL A 50 34.84 13.49 -18.42
C VAL A 50 33.33 13.56 -18.13
N ASN A 51 32.75 14.76 -18.13
CA ASN A 51 31.32 14.95 -17.94
C ASN A 51 30.51 14.38 -19.10
N TRP A 52 31.02 14.43 -20.33
CA TRP A 52 30.43 13.74 -21.46
C TRP A 52 30.40 12.22 -21.25
N GLY A 53 31.46 11.62 -20.71
CA GLY A 53 31.46 10.21 -20.33
C GLY A 53 30.42 9.90 -19.25
N ARG A 54 30.42 10.67 -18.15
CA ARG A 54 29.52 10.49 -17.00
C ARG A 54 28.05 10.61 -17.38
N LYS A 55 27.66 11.66 -18.11
CA LYS A 55 26.24 11.87 -18.46
C LYS A 55 25.68 10.79 -19.39
N ASN A 56 26.52 10.12 -20.19
CA ASN A 56 26.09 9.08 -21.12
C ASN A 56 26.21 7.65 -20.56
N SER A 57 26.65 7.48 -19.31
CA SER A 57 26.79 6.18 -18.66
C SER A 57 26.39 6.29 -17.19
N ILE A 58 25.08 6.34 -16.94
CA ILE A 58 24.49 6.42 -15.60
C ILE A 58 23.98 5.04 -15.23
N TRP A 59 24.35 4.51 -14.07
CA TRP A 59 24.02 3.16 -13.61
C TRP A 59 23.07 3.25 -12.41
N PRO A 60 21.74 3.18 -12.64
CA PRO A 60 20.78 3.33 -11.57
C PRO A 60 20.81 2.13 -10.62
N TYR A 61 20.74 2.44 -9.33
CA TYR A 61 20.59 1.49 -8.25
C TYR A 61 19.15 1.00 -8.19
N ASN A 62 19.00 -0.32 -8.12
CA ASN A 62 17.69 -0.95 -8.01
C ASN A 62 17.12 -0.75 -6.59
N PHE A 63 16.33 0.31 -6.40
CA PHE A 63 15.72 0.64 -5.12
C PHE A 63 14.27 1.13 -5.27
N GLY A 64 13.32 0.19 -5.18
CA GLY A 64 11.89 0.46 -5.30
C GLY A 64 11.17 0.30 -3.97
N LEU A 65 10.47 1.34 -3.52
CA LEU A 65 9.70 1.28 -2.28
C LEU A 65 8.20 1.02 -2.53
N SER A 66 7.63 1.47 -3.65
CA SER A 66 6.17 1.38 -3.87
C SER A 66 5.78 1.46 -5.36
N CYS A 67 4.53 1.83 -5.65
CA CYS A 67 3.93 1.94 -6.99
C CYS A 67 4.78 2.70 -8.03
N CYS A 68 5.53 3.73 -7.62
CA CYS A 68 6.39 4.52 -8.51
C CYS A 68 7.49 3.66 -9.16
N TYR A 69 7.94 2.61 -8.48
CA TYR A 69 8.91 1.68 -9.04
C TYR A 69 8.37 0.90 -10.25
N VAL A 70 7.08 0.55 -10.24
CA VAL A 70 6.44 -0.14 -11.38
C VAL A 70 6.44 0.73 -12.63
N GLU A 71 6.16 2.03 -12.48
CA GLU A 71 6.26 3.00 -13.58
C GLU A 71 7.71 3.25 -14.01
N MET A 72 8.65 3.26 -13.06
CA MET A 72 10.08 3.33 -13.37
C MET A 72 10.51 2.13 -14.22
N VAL A 73 10.16 0.90 -13.83
CA VAL A 73 10.49 -0.32 -14.61
C VAL A 73 9.82 -0.31 -15.99
N THR A 74 8.61 0.27 -16.12
CA THR A 74 7.95 0.42 -17.42
C THR A 74 8.79 1.25 -18.41
N SER A 75 9.57 2.21 -17.92
CA SER A 75 10.47 3.00 -18.79
C SER A 75 11.60 2.20 -19.45
N PHE A 76 11.90 1.00 -18.94
CA PHE A 76 12.88 0.07 -19.52
C PHE A 76 12.29 -0.79 -20.65
N THR A 77 10.98 -0.70 -20.91
CA THR A 77 10.38 -1.40 -22.04
C THR A 77 10.73 -0.73 -23.37
N ALA A 78 10.60 -1.47 -24.47
CA ALA A 78 10.89 -1.00 -25.81
C ALA A 78 10.04 0.22 -26.25
N VAL A 79 8.92 0.50 -25.58
CA VAL A 79 8.08 1.67 -25.85
C VAL A 79 8.78 2.96 -25.45
N HIS A 80 9.49 2.95 -24.32
CA HIS A 80 10.14 4.14 -23.74
C HIS A 80 11.65 4.15 -23.96
N ASP A 81 12.30 2.99 -24.07
CA ASP A 81 13.71 2.82 -24.50
C ASP A 81 14.71 3.71 -23.73
N VAL A 82 14.72 3.58 -22.40
CA VAL A 82 15.69 4.27 -21.51
C VAL A 82 17.15 3.97 -21.86
N ALA A 83 17.42 2.87 -22.58
CA ALA A 83 18.77 2.51 -23.04
C ALA A 83 19.43 3.61 -23.87
N ARG A 84 18.67 4.41 -24.61
CA ARG A 84 19.17 5.56 -25.39
C ARG A 84 19.88 6.62 -24.54
N PHE A 85 19.57 6.66 -23.24
CA PHE A 85 20.16 7.61 -22.29
C PHE A 85 21.33 7.00 -21.51
N GLY A 86 21.75 5.77 -21.83
CA GLY A 86 22.82 5.09 -21.11
C GLY A 86 22.47 4.74 -19.67
N ALA A 87 21.17 4.58 -19.37
CA ALA A 87 20.62 4.35 -18.03
C ALA A 87 19.83 3.03 -17.87
N GLU A 88 20.03 2.07 -18.78
CA GLU A 88 19.31 0.78 -18.79
C GLU A 88 19.81 -0.21 -17.71
N VAL A 89 21.08 -0.11 -17.31
CA VAL A 89 21.70 -1.15 -16.49
C VAL A 89 21.38 -0.94 -15.01
N LEU A 90 20.29 -1.56 -14.55
CA LEU A 90 19.94 -1.62 -13.13
C LEU A 90 20.95 -2.45 -12.34
N ARG A 91 21.62 -1.83 -11.37
CA ARG A 91 22.58 -2.49 -10.49
C ARG A 91 21.94 -2.85 -9.15
N ALA A 92 22.13 -4.11 -8.74
CA ALA A 92 21.66 -4.60 -7.44
C ALA A 92 22.65 -4.28 -6.30
N SER A 93 23.91 -3.96 -6.62
CA SER A 93 24.93 -3.60 -5.64
C SER A 93 25.14 -2.07 -5.62
N PRO A 94 25.05 -1.40 -4.47
CA PRO A 94 25.27 0.05 -4.38
C PRO A 94 26.70 0.42 -4.79
N ARG A 95 27.68 -0.47 -4.57
CA ARG A 95 29.09 -0.27 -4.96
C ARG A 95 29.31 -0.24 -6.47
N GLN A 96 28.31 -0.64 -7.25
CA GLN A 96 28.34 -0.61 -8.71
C GLN A 96 27.42 0.46 -9.28
N ALA A 97 26.72 1.23 -8.46
CA ALA A 97 25.76 2.24 -8.92
C ALA A 97 26.27 3.65 -8.63
N ASP A 98 25.92 4.58 -9.51
CA ASP A 98 26.20 6.02 -9.37
C ASP A 98 24.92 6.85 -9.29
N LEU A 99 23.74 6.28 -9.54
CA LEU A 99 22.46 6.95 -9.39
C LEU A 99 21.55 6.16 -8.45
N MET A 100 21.07 6.78 -7.37
CA MET A 100 20.00 6.22 -6.54
C MET A 100 18.66 6.83 -6.95
N VAL A 101 17.68 5.99 -7.30
CA VAL A 101 16.31 6.43 -7.50
C VAL A 101 15.49 6.00 -6.29
N VAL A 102 15.02 6.95 -5.48
CA VAL A 102 14.11 6.66 -4.37
C VAL A 102 12.69 6.75 -4.89
N ALA A 103 12.14 5.61 -5.32
CA ALA A 103 10.82 5.50 -5.94
C ALA A 103 9.76 4.97 -4.96
N GLY A 104 9.08 5.89 -4.25
CA GLY A 104 7.99 5.58 -3.33
C GLY A 104 8.16 6.17 -1.93
N THR A 105 7.25 5.82 -1.02
CA THR A 105 7.22 6.35 0.34
C THR A 105 8.42 5.91 1.16
N CYS A 106 9.07 6.83 1.88
CA CYS A 106 10.16 6.53 2.80
C CYS A 106 9.65 6.40 4.25
N PHE A 107 10.01 5.31 4.92
CA PHE A 107 9.54 4.97 6.26
C PHE A 107 10.61 5.18 7.31
N THR A 108 10.21 5.43 8.56
CA THR A 108 11.14 5.58 9.69
C THR A 108 12.04 4.35 9.84
N LYS A 109 11.49 3.12 9.70
CA LYS A 109 12.26 1.86 9.74
C LYS A 109 13.22 1.69 8.54
N MET A 110 12.92 2.31 7.40
CA MET A 110 13.69 2.16 6.15
C MET A 110 14.74 3.26 5.97
N ALA A 111 14.56 4.44 6.55
CA ALA A 111 15.45 5.59 6.38
C ALA A 111 16.93 5.30 6.75
N PRO A 112 17.25 4.64 7.88
CA PRO A 112 18.64 4.28 8.21
C PRO A 112 19.27 3.32 7.18
N VAL A 113 18.46 2.42 6.62
CA VAL A 113 18.89 1.47 5.58
C VAL A 113 19.19 2.21 4.27
N ILE A 114 18.32 3.14 3.85
CA ILE A 114 18.54 3.98 2.66
C ILE A 114 19.82 4.78 2.81
N GLN A 115 20.01 5.43 3.96
CA GLN A 115 21.22 6.19 4.24
C GLN A 115 22.47 5.30 4.14
N ARG A 116 22.42 4.11 4.73
CA ARG A 116 23.55 3.15 4.69
C ARG A 116 23.87 2.70 3.26
N LEU A 117 22.86 2.46 2.44
CA LEU A 117 23.04 2.08 1.04
C LEU A 117 23.62 3.24 0.22
N TYR A 118 23.14 4.46 0.44
CA TYR A 118 23.66 5.68 -0.19
C TYR A 118 25.13 5.92 0.18
N ASP A 119 25.50 5.72 1.45
CA ASP A 119 26.88 5.87 1.91
C ASP A 119 27.84 4.83 1.30
N GLN A 120 27.34 3.66 0.90
CA GLN A 120 28.12 2.60 0.24
C GLN A 120 28.31 2.81 -1.27
N MET A 121 27.60 3.75 -1.88
CA MET A 121 27.75 4.07 -3.31
C MET A 121 29.07 4.79 -3.58
N LEU A 122 29.63 4.55 -4.77
CA LEU A 122 30.86 5.19 -5.21
C LEU A 122 30.60 6.63 -5.66
N GLU A 123 31.57 7.52 -5.43
CA GLU A 123 31.56 8.85 -6.04
C GLU A 123 32.09 8.78 -7.49
N PRO A 124 31.50 9.53 -8.45
CA PRO A 124 30.37 10.45 -8.26
C PRO A 124 29.03 9.73 -8.07
N LYS A 125 28.19 10.22 -7.14
CA LYS A 125 26.81 9.73 -6.97
C LYS A 125 25.75 10.83 -7.07
N TRP A 126 24.55 10.44 -7.52
CA TRP A 126 23.37 11.29 -7.67
C TRP A 126 22.10 10.63 -7.12
N VAL A 127 21.07 11.43 -6.84
CA VAL A 127 19.79 10.97 -6.30
C VAL A 127 18.61 11.58 -7.06
N ILE A 128 17.71 10.72 -7.51
CA ILE A 128 16.39 11.11 -8.00
C ILE A 128 15.34 10.71 -6.95
N SER A 129 14.53 11.68 -6.51
CA SER A 129 13.34 11.42 -5.71
C SER A 129 12.12 11.30 -6.61
N MET A 130 11.48 10.13 -6.64
CA MET A 130 10.39 9.83 -7.57
C MET A 130 9.05 9.58 -6.84
N GLY A 131 8.08 10.44 -7.13
CA GLY A 131 6.73 10.38 -6.60
C GLY A 131 6.49 11.33 -5.42
N ALA A 132 5.24 11.76 -5.26
CA ALA A 132 4.85 12.69 -4.19
C ALA A 132 5.20 12.17 -2.80
N CYS A 133 5.12 10.86 -2.59
CA CYS A 133 5.47 10.21 -1.33
C CYS A 133 6.96 10.32 -0.99
N ALA A 134 7.85 10.13 -1.98
CA ALA A 134 9.29 10.32 -1.78
C ALA A 134 9.61 11.80 -1.53
N ASN A 135 9.02 12.69 -2.33
CA ASN A 135 9.33 14.12 -2.32
C ASN A 135 8.88 14.85 -1.05
N SER A 136 7.80 14.39 -0.39
CA SER A 136 7.14 15.17 0.66
C SER A 136 6.33 14.36 1.68
N GLY A 137 6.34 13.02 1.63
CA GLY A 137 5.36 12.19 2.34
C GLY A 137 4.03 12.03 1.60
N GLY A 138 3.75 12.89 0.62
CA GLY A 138 2.59 12.78 -0.27
C GLY A 138 1.28 12.99 0.48
N MET A 139 0.37 12.01 0.41
CA MET A 139 -0.89 12.04 1.17
C MET A 139 -0.76 11.46 2.59
N TYR A 140 0.42 10.95 2.96
CA TYR A 140 0.68 10.28 4.22
C TYR A 140 1.38 11.23 5.20
N ASP A 141 0.60 12.11 5.81
CA ASP A 141 1.02 12.89 6.98
C ASP A 141 0.70 12.08 8.24
N ILE A 142 1.61 11.16 8.59
CA ILE A 142 1.42 10.13 9.62
C ILE A 142 2.74 9.77 10.31
N TYR A 143 2.68 9.34 11.58
CA TYR A 143 3.82 9.00 12.45
C TYR A 143 4.90 8.09 11.84
N SER A 144 4.55 7.20 10.91
CA SER A 144 5.49 6.20 10.36
C SER A 144 6.24 6.65 9.09
N VAL A 145 5.84 7.78 8.48
CA VAL A 145 6.32 8.24 7.17
C VAL A 145 7.23 9.46 7.31
N VAL A 146 8.41 9.38 6.71
CA VAL A 146 9.34 10.51 6.60
C VAL A 146 8.78 11.50 5.57
N GLN A 147 8.61 12.76 5.97
CA GLN A 147 8.04 13.84 5.15
C GLN A 147 9.05 14.42 4.15
N GLY A 148 9.62 13.54 3.31
CA GLY A 148 10.63 13.88 2.31
C GLY A 148 11.94 13.10 2.51
N VAL A 149 12.43 12.50 1.43
CA VAL A 149 13.75 11.84 1.42
C VAL A 149 14.91 12.83 1.54
N ASP A 150 14.67 14.08 1.16
CA ASP A 150 15.59 15.22 1.28
C ASP A 150 15.97 15.57 2.73
N LYS A 151 15.29 14.98 3.73
CA LYS A 151 15.60 15.15 5.15
C LYS A 151 16.89 14.46 5.60
N PHE A 152 17.38 13.48 4.84
CA PHE A 152 18.58 12.74 5.23
C PHE A 152 19.54 12.44 4.06
N ILE A 153 19.07 12.37 2.81
CA ILE A 153 19.96 12.30 1.64
C ILE A 153 19.79 13.53 0.73
N PRO A 154 20.87 14.01 0.07
CA PRO A 154 20.75 15.11 -0.88
C PRO A 154 20.03 14.63 -2.15
N VAL A 155 19.02 15.38 -2.60
CA VAL A 155 18.25 15.07 -3.81
C VAL A 155 18.65 16.01 -4.95
N ASP A 156 18.98 15.45 -6.11
CA ASP A 156 19.38 16.22 -7.30
C ASP A 156 18.21 16.56 -8.20
N VAL A 157 17.26 15.62 -8.39
CA VAL A 157 16.08 15.82 -9.23
C VAL A 157 14.84 15.28 -8.54
N TYR A 158 13.76 16.06 -8.57
CA TYR A 158 12.45 15.69 -8.03
C TYR A 158 11.49 15.38 -9.18
N ILE A 159 10.81 14.23 -9.10
CA ILE A 159 9.73 13.84 -10.03
C ILE A 159 8.41 13.88 -9.28
N PRO A 160 7.55 14.89 -9.48
CA PRO A 160 6.23 14.93 -8.86
C PRO A 160 5.23 13.98 -9.57
N GLY A 161 4.32 13.35 -8.83
CA GLY A 161 3.26 12.48 -9.36
C GLY A 161 2.84 11.36 -8.40
N CYS A 162 1.71 10.68 -8.65
CA CYS A 162 1.22 9.57 -7.81
C CYS A 162 0.43 8.50 -8.60
N PRO A 163 1.12 7.54 -9.25
CA PRO A 163 2.54 7.59 -9.59
C PRO A 163 2.78 8.46 -10.83
N PRO A 164 3.99 9.03 -10.99
CA PRO A 164 4.36 9.73 -12.22
C PRO A 164 4.47 8.76 -13.41
N ARG A 165 4.17 9.23 -14.62
CA ARG A 165 4.28 8.40 -15.84
C ARG A 165 5.75 8.09 -16.20
N PRO A 166 6.04 7.04 -17.00
CA PRO A 166 7.40 6.69 -17.40
C PRO A 166 8.12 7.83 -18.14
N GLU A 167 7.39 8.65 -18.92
CA GLU A 167 7.94 9.80 -19.63
C GLU A 167 8.49 10.87 -18.67
N ALA A 168 7.89 11.00 -17.47
CA ALA A 168 8.38 11.93 -16.46
C ALA A 168 9.74 11.49 -15.89
N TYR A 169 9.97 10.17 -15.80
CA TYR A 169 11.27 9.61 -15.43
C TYR A 169 12.32 9.86 -16.52
N MET A 170 11.97 9.67 -17.79
CA MET A 170 12.86 10.00 -18.91
C MET A 170 13.25 11.48 -18.93
N GLN A 171 12.28 12.38 -18.69
CA GLN A 171 12.56 13.81 -18.57
C GLN A 171 13.52 14.10 -17.42
N ALA A 172 13.35 13.44 -16.27
CA ALA A 172 14.22 13.60 -15.12
C ALA A 172 15.66 13.15 -15.41
N LEU A 173 15.84 12.04 -16.14
CA LEU A 173 17.15 11.60 -16.61
C LEU A 173 17.80 12.64 -17.52
N MET A 174 17.06 13.23 -18.46
CA MET A 174 17.59 14.29 -19.33
C MET A 174 18.03 15.54 -18.54
N LEU A 175 17.24 15.94 -17.52
CA LEU A 175 17.61 17.06 -16.64
C LEU A 175 18.85 16.73 -15.81
N LEU A 176 18.96 15.49 -15.31
CA LEU A 176 20.14 15.03 -14.60
C LEU A 176 21.37 15.04 -15.52
N GLN A 177 21.27 14.55 -16.76
CA GLN A 177 22.34 14.60 -17.75
C GLN A 177 22.79 16.02 -18.08
N GLU A 178 21.84 16.97 -18.15
CA GLU A 178 22.15 18.39 -18.34
C GLU A 178 22.92 18.95 -17.13
N SER A 179 22.50 18.58 -15.91
CA SER A 179 23.16 18.97 -14.67
C SER A 179 24.58 18.41 -14.59
N ILE A 180 24.78 17.11 -14.86
CA ILE A 180 26.10 16.44 -14.89
C ILE A 180 27.02 17.11 -15.93
N GLY A 181 26.48 17.51 -17.08
CA GLY A 181 27.23 18.22 -18.10
C GLY A 181 27.83 19.55 -17.64
N LYS A 182 27.17 20.23 -16.69
CA LYS A 182 27.56 21.54 -16.15
C LYS A 182 28.27 21.46 -14.79
N GLU A 183 28.30 20.28 -14.17
CA GLU A 183 28.92 20.05 -12.87
C GLU A 183 30.45 20.11 -12.99
N ARG A 184 31.15 20.73 -12.04
CA ARG A 184 32.62 20.65 -11.96
C ARG A 184 33.02 19.82 -10.75
N ARG A 185 33.87 18.83 -10.97
CA ARG A 185 34.42 17.93 -9.94
C ARG A 185 35.91 17.76 -10.18
N PRO A 186 36.75 17.66 -9.14
CA PRO A 186 38.18 17.42 -9.32
C PRO A 186 38.44 16.17 -10.17
N LEU A 187 39.43 16.25 -11.05
CA LEU A 187 39.81 15.18 -11.97
C LEU A 187 40.57 14.03 -11.27
N SER A 188 41.06 14.26 -10.05
CA SER A 188 41.80 13.28 -9.25
C SER A 188 41.54 13.47 -7.76
N TRP A 189 41.51 12.36 -7.03
CA TRP A 189 41.50 12.32 -5.56
C TRP A 189 42.79 12.86 -4.90
N VAL A 190 43.87 13.02 -5.66
CA VAL A 190 45.22 13.39 -5.17
C VAL A 190 45.55 14.86 -5.43
N VAL A 191 44.78 15.54 -6.31
CA VAL A 191 45.08 16.90 -6.77
C VAL A 191 43.85 17.78 -6.66
N GLY A 192 43.92 18.81 -5.81
CA GLY A 192 42.91 19.86 -5.66
C GLY A 192 41.92 19.67 -4.51
N ASP A 193 41.10 20.70 -4.29
CA ASP A 193 40.02 20.73 -3.30
C ASP A 193 38.89 19.77 -3.74
N GLN A 194 38.42 18.91 -2.84
CA GLN A 194 37.46 17.82 -3.12
C GLN A 194 36.00 18.29 -3.22
N GLY A 195 35.80 19.56 -3.51
CA GLY A 195 34.48 20.18 -3.61
C GLY A 195 33.74 19.81 -4.89
N VAL A 196 32.42 19.61 -4.77
CA VAL A 196 31.52 19.44 -5.91
C VAL A 196 30.88 20.78 -6.24
N TYR A 197 31.10 21.30 -7.45
CA TYR A 197 30.54 22.55 -7.92
C TYR A 197 29.34 22.26 -8.81
N ARG A 198 28.14 22.56 -8.31
CA ARG A 198 26.89 22.33 -9.05
C ARG A 198 26.37 23.64 -9.61
N ALA A 199 26.09 23.69 -10.90
CA ALA A 199 25.50 24.87 -11.52
C ALA A 199 24.08 25.08 -10.96
N ASN A 200 23.76 26.31 -10.53
CA ASN A 200 22.40 26.63 -10.06
C ASN A 200 21.43 26.68 -11.24
N MET A 201 20.76 25.55 -11.46
CA MET A 201 19.78 25.37 -12.53
C MET A 201 18.42 25.93 -12.11
N GLN A 202 17.77 26.67 -13.01
CA GLN A 202 16.44 27.17 -12.75
C GLN A 202 15.41 26.02 -12.77
N SER A 203 14.45 26.04 -11.83
CA SER A 203 13.35 25.08 -11.80
C SER A 203 12.53 25.10 -13.09
N GLU A 204 12.18 23.92 -13.60
CA GLU A 204 11.24 23.75 -14.72
C GLU A 204 9.87 24.39 -14.43
N ARG A 205 9.48 24.44 -13.14
CA ARG A 205 8.47 25.32 -12.53
C ARG A 205 8.41 26.68 -13.20
N GLU A 206 9.48 27.40 -12.97
CA GLU A 206 9.63 28.82 -13.31
C GLU A 206 9.89 29.02 -14.79
N ARG A 207 10.68 28.15 -15.43
CA ARG A 207 10.94 28.20 -16.87
C ARG A 207 9.64 28.10 -17.68
N LYS A 208 8.79 27.12 -17.36
CA LYS A 208 7.48 26.95 -18.02
C LYS A 208 6.55 28.13 -17.74
N THR A 209 6.47 28.57 -16.48
CA THR A 209 5.65 29.72 -16.09
C THR A 209 6.06 30.98 -16.87
N ARG A 210 7.36 31.31 -16.91
CA ARG A 210 7.88 32.45 -17.69
C ARG A 210 7.58 32.32 -19.18
N ARG A 211 7.66 31.11 -19.75
CA ARG A 211 7.33 30.88 -21.17
C ARG A 211 5.86 31.16 -21.46
N THR A 212 4.94 30.74 -20.60
CA THR A 212 3.50 31.04 -20.74
C THR A 212 3.22 32.54 -20.66
N TYR A 213 3.79 33.23 -19.67
CA TYR A 213 3.65 34.69 -19.55
C TYR A 213 4.25 35.45 -20.74
N CYS A 214 5.36 34.96 -21.30
CA CYS A 214 6.01 35.59 -22.46
C CYS A 214 5.27 35.29 -23.78
N SER A 215 4.59 34.15 -23.91
CA SER A 215 3.72 33.85 -25.06
C SER A 215 2.41 34.62 -25.04
N ASP A 216 1.89 34.96 -23.85
CA ASP A 216 0.70 35.81 -23.73
C ASP A 216 1.03 37.28 -24.03
N GLN A 217 2.25 37.74 -23.70
CA GLN A 217 2.72 39.09 -24.03
C GLN A 217 3.01 39.30 -25.53
N SER A 218 3.35 38.25 -26.28
CA SER A 218 3.53 38.36 -27.74
C SER A 218 2.21 38.27 -28.53
N ALA A 219 1.10 37.91 -27.88
CA ALA A 219 -0.25 37.98 -28.46
C ALA A 219 -0.93 39.35 -28.23
N ASP A 220 -0.40 40.19 -27.34
CA ASP A 220 -1.00 41.46 -26.94
C ASP A 220 -0.04 42.66 -27.13
N SER A 221 0.80 42.62 -28.18
CA SER A 221 1.61 43.77 -28.58
C SER A 221 0.76 44.82 -29.29
N GLY A 222 -0.04 45.54 -28.50
CA GLY A 222 -0.84 46.69 -28.94
C GLY A 222 -1.06 47.77 -27.87
N ARG A 223 -0.56 47.63 -26.64
CA ARG A 223 -0.63 48.69 -25.61
C ARG A 223 0.61 48.71 -24.72
N ASP A 224 1.37 49.80 -24.82
CA ASP A 224 2.37 50.20 -23.84
C ASP A 224 1.70 50.41 -22.47
N LEU A 225 1.98 49.52 -21.52
CA LEU A 225 1.81 49.77 -20.10
C LEU A 225 3.08 49.34 -19.36
N THR A 226 3.83 50.34 -18.92
CA THR A 226 4.99 50.23 -18.04
C THR A 226 4.65 49.41 -16.78
N CYS A 227 5.21 48.21 -16.65
CA CYS A 227 5.10 47.38 -15.46
C CYS A 227 6.16 47.80 -14.43
N ALA A 228 5.74 48.52 -13.40
CA ALA A 228 6.54 48.75 -12.20
C ALA A 228 6.39 47.56 -11.24
N CYS A 229 7.28 46.56 -11.35
CA CYS A 229 7.39 45.48 -10.37
C CYS A 229 8.65 45.68 -9.50
N GLY A 230 8.58 46.62 -8.58
CA GLY A 230 9.36 46.60 -7.35
C GLY A 230 8.39 46.45 -6.19
N ARG A 231 8.33 45.27 -5.55
CA ARG A 231 7.82 45.16 -4.18
C ARG A 231 8.66 44.18 -3.39
N ASP A 232 9.20 44.78 -2.34
CA ASP A 232 10.06 44.24 -1.32
C ASP A 232 9.42 43.08 -0.53
N LYS A 233 10.32 42.19 -0.13
CA LYS A 233 10.18 41.36 1.07
C LYS A 233 10.05 42.29 2.27
N ASN A 234 8.95 42.18 3.01
CA ASN A 234 8.85 42.36 4.47
C ASN A 234 7.39 42.63 4.83
N PHE A 235 6.73 41.68 5.49
CA PHE A 235 5.73 42.02 6.49
C PHE A 235 5.77 41.00 7.63
N ALA A 236 6.49 41.41 8.67
CA ALA A 236 6.38 40.90 10.02
C ALA A 236 5.11 41.44 10.68
N ASN A 237 4.62 40.66 11.65
CA ASN A 237 3.88 41.06 12.86
C ASN A 237 3.22 42.45 12.87
N GLN A 238 1.88 42.47 12.87
CA GLN A 238 1.15 43.37 13.76
C GLN A 238 -0.05 42.65 14.38
N SER A 239 0.07 42.47 15.69
CA SER A 239 -1.01 42.21 16.62
C SER A 239 -1.92 43.43 16.72
N THR A 240 -3.23 43.20 16.79
CA THR A 240 -4.17 44.18 17.37
C THR A 240 -5.40 43.47 17.91
N THR A 241 -5.38 43.29 19.23
CA THR A 241 -6.51 43.40 20.17
C THR A 241 -7.94 43.29 19.62
N ALA A 242 -8.61 42.16 19.89
CA ALA A 242 -10.06 42.11 19.99
C ALA A 242 -10.44 41.78 21.44
N ARG A 243 -11.13 42.73 22.08
CA ARG A 243 -11.60 42.69 23.46
C ARG A 243 -12.63 41.57 23.68
N SER A 244 -12.55 41.02 24.89
CA SER A 244 -13.56 40.21 25.55
C SER A 244 -14.96 40.84 25.48
N LEU A 245 -15.95 40.06 25.07
CA LEU A 245 -17.31 40.18 25.56
C LEU A 245 -17.83 38.76 25.80
N ALA A 246 -17.78 38.37 27.08
CA ALA A 246 -18.52 37.24 27.61
C ALA A 246 -20.02 37.55 27.49
N GLY A 247 -20.76 36.62 26.91
CA GLY A 247 -22.21 36.65 26.81
C GLY A 247 -22.74 35.22 26.86
N SER A 248 -23.05 34.78 28.07
CA SER A 248 -23.76 33.54 28.38
C SER A 248 -25.14 33.52 27.74
N HIS A 249 -25.48 32.48 26.97
CA HIS A 249 -26.85 31.96 26.91
C HIS A 249 -26.86 30.48 26.55
N HIS A 250 -27.38 29.68 27.49
CA HIS A 250 -27.84 28.31 27.32
C HIS A 250 -29.06 28.24 26.41
N GLY A 251 -29.15 27.18 25.60
CA GLY A 251 -30.38 26.74 24.92
C GLY A 251 -30.11 25.70 23.83
N PRO A 252 -30.68 24.48 23.89
CA PRO A 252 -30.39 23.41 22.94
C PRO A 252 -31.25 23.54 21.68
N PHE A 253 -30.65 23.51 20.49
CA PHE A 253 -31.40 23.32 19.24
C PHE A 253 -31.48 21.82 18.93
N ALA A 254 -32.51 21.19 19.50
CA ALA A 254 -33.09 19.96 19.00
C ALA A 254 -34.25 20.31 18.05
N MET A 255 -34.44 19.46 17.02
CA MET A 255 -35.48 19.44 15.97
C MET A 255 -34.97 19.82 14.58
N VAL A 256 -34.69 18.80 13.76
CA VAL A 256 -35.58 18.35 12.67
C VAL A 256 -35.30 16.87 12.42
N ASN A 257 -35.99 15.98 13.14
CA ASN A 257 -36.18 14.58 12.76
C ASN A 257 -37.69 14.38 12.74
N ASN A 258 -38.31 14.38 11.56
CA ASN A 258 -39.62 13.79 11.30
C ASN A 258 -39.95 13.91 9.81
N MET A 259 -39.62 12.86 9.05
CA MET A 259 -40.37 12.46 7.87
C MET A 259 -39.89 11.06 7.46
N THR A 260 -40.46 10.05 8.11
CA THR A 260 -40.42 8.66 7.65
C THR A 260 -41.84 8.14 7.71
N ASP A 261 -42.57 8.27 6.60
CA ASP A 261 -43.64 7.33 6.27
C ASP A 261 -44.03 7.48 4.80
N LEU A 262 -43.36 6.69 3.95
CA LEU A 262 -43.93 6.27 2.67
C LEU A 262 -43.60 4.79 2.50
N THR A 263 -44.64 3.99 2.72
CA THR A 263 -44.68 2.54 2.63
C THR A 263 -44.59 2.09 1.18
N ALA A 264 -43.50 1.42 0.83
CA ALA A 264 -43.42 0.54 -0.32
C ALA A 264 -43.12 -0.88 0.19
N HIS A 265 -44.12 -1.75 0.09
CA HIS A 265 -43.98 -3.17 0.33
C HIS A 265 -43.27 -3.81 -0.87
N ASP A 266 -41.96 -4.01 -0.77
CA ASP A 266 -41.17 -4.91 -1.61
C ASP A 266 -39.97 -5.42 -0.78
N ALA A 267 -39.51 -6.63 -1.08
CA ALA A 267 -38.61 -7.47 -0.27
C ALA A 267 -37.53 -6.71 0.56
N ALA A 268 -37.54 -6.93 1.88
CA ALA A 268 -36.59 -6.30 2.80
C ALA A 268 -35.12 -6.62 2.40
N PRO A 269 -34.23 -5.62 2.33
CA PRO A 269 -32.82 -5.86 2.00
C PRO A 269 -32.13 -6.77 3.03
N ALA A 270 -31.18 -7.59 2.59
CA ALA A 270 -30.45 -8.55 3.44
C ALA A 270 -29.65 -7.92 4.60
N TRP A 271 -29.54 -6.59 4.66
CA TRP A 271 -28.73 -5.81 5.61
C TRP A 271 -29.51 -5.14 6.74
N GLN A 272 -30.80 -5.47 6.95
CA GLN A 272 -31.49 -5.07 8.17
C GLN A 272 -30.73 -5.58 9.41
N THR A 273 -30.65 -4.73 10.44
CA THR A 273 -30.02 -5.01 11.73
C THR A 273 -30.66 -6.25 12.35
N ARG A 274 -30.10 -7.43 12.08
CA ARG A 274 -30.50 -8.65 12.75
C ARG A 274 -29.61 -8.75 13.97
N ASP A 275 -30.24 -8.94 15.11
CA ASP A 275 -29.58 -9.31 16.36
C ASP A 275 -28.92 -10.70 16.27
N HIS A 276 -29.03 -11.39 15.12
CA HIS A 276 -28.47 -12.72 14.83
C HIS A 276 -28.82 -13.76 15.91
N LEU A 277 -29.86 -13.51 16.71
CA LEU A 277 -30.24 -14.36 17.84
C LEU A 277 -30.70 -15.74 17.38
N ASP A 278 -31.23 -15.81 16.16
CA ASP A 278 -31.68 -17.04 15.50
C ASP A 278 -30.55 -17.81 14.81
N ASP A 279 -29.29 -17.33 14.84
CA ASP A 279 -28.19 -18.06 14.23
C ASP A 279 -27.92 -19.37 15.00
N PRO A 280 -27.86 -20.54 14.33
CA PRO A 280 -27.60 -21.82 14.97
C PRO A 280 -26.35 -21.83 15.86
N VAL A 281 -25.29 -21.09 15.51
CA VAL A 281 -24.08 -21.04 16.34
C VAL A 281 -24.34 -20.39 17.70
N ILE A 282 -25.25 -19.41 17.77
CA ILE A 282 -25.65 -18.77 19.02
C ILE A 282 -26.41 -19.79 19.89
N GLY A 283 -27.27 -20.61 19.30
CA GLY A 283 -27.93 -21.71 19.98
C GLY A 283 -26.95 -22.75 20.53
N GLU A 284 -25.97 -23.18 19.72
CA GLU A 284 -24.90 -24.10 20.14
C GLU A 284 -24.09 -23.53 21.32
N LEU A 285 -23.74 -22.24 21.28
CA LEU A 285 -23.03 -21.57 22.36
C LEU A 285 -23.89 -21.46 23.63
N ARG A 286 -25.17 -21.08 23.52
CA ARG A 286 -26.09 -21.00 24.67
C ARG A 286 -26.28 -22.35 25.35
N ASN A 287 -26.37 -23.42 24.57
CA ASN A 287 -26.54 -24.77 25.10
C ASN A 287 -25.29 -25.24 25.89
N ARG A 288 -24.10 -24.81 25.48
CA ARG A 288 -22.84 -25.23 26.12
C ARG A 288 -22.45 -24.37 27.33
N PHE A 289 -22.56 -23.05 27.20
CA PHE A 289 -22.03 -22.10 28.19
C PHE A 289 -23.12 -21.39 29.02
N GLY A 290 -24.39 -21.58 28.67
CA GLY A 290 -25.53 -20.88 29.27
C GLY A 290 -25.82 -19.53 28.59
N PRO A 291 -27.02 -18.95 28.82
CA PRO A 291 -27.44 -17.72 28.18
C PRO A 291 -26.72 -16.47 28.68
N ASP A 292 -26.22 -16.46 29.92
CA ASP A 292 -25.56 -15.31 30.55
C ASP A 292 -24.03 -15.27 30.32
N ALA A 293 -23.48 -16.24 29.59
CA ALA A 293 -22.05 -16.33 29.34
C ALA A 293 -21.54 -15.29 28.33
N PHE A 294 -22.43 -14.78 27.47
CA PHE A 294 -22.05 -13.86 26.41
C PHE A 294 -23.15 -12.85 26.07
N THR A 295 -22.73 -11.70 25.54
CA THR A 295 -23.64 -10.64 25.06
C THR A 295 -23.60 -10.57 23.54
N VAL A 296 -24.74 -10.74 22.89
CA VAL A 296 -24.82 -10.64 21.42
C VAL A 296 -24.96 -9.17 21.03
N GLN A 297 -24.10 -8.70 20.13
CA GLN A 297 -24.10 -7.33 19.65
C GLN A 297 -24.86 -7.22 18.32
N PRO A 298 -25.91 -6.39 18.21
CA PRO A 298 -26.53 -6.09 16.93
C PRO A 298 -25.58 -5.24 16.08
N THR A 299 -25.27 -5.69 14.87
CA THR A 299 -24.38 -4.97 13.94
C THR A 299 -24.92 -5.03 12.51
N ARG A 300 -24.31 -4.26 11.60
CA ARG A 300 -24.55 -4.35 10.14
C ARG A 300 -23.44 -5.13 9.44
N THR A 301 -22.71 -5.99 10.14
CA THR A 301 -21.64 -6.80 9.56
C THR A 301 -22.19 -7.95 8.70
N GLY A 302 -23.39 -8.44 9.03
CA GLY A 302 -23.96 -9.67 8.48
C GLY A 302 -23.39 -10.94 9.13
N VAL A 303 -22.61 -10.79 10.20
CA VAL A 303 -21.96 -11.87 10.95
C VAL A 303 -22.41 -11.80 12.41
N PRO A 304 -22.69 -12.94 13.09
CA PRO A 304 -22.96 -12.93 14.53
C PRO A 304 -21.73 -12.42 15.31
N VAL A 305 -21.94 -11.35 16.07
CA VAL A 305 -20.93 -10.71 16.92
C VAL A 305 -21.25 -10.97 18.38
N VAL A 306 -20.33 -11.60 19.10
CA VAL A 306 -20.56 -12.09 20.46
C VAL A 306 -19.45 -11.60 21.39
N TRP A 307 -19.83 -10.95 22.49
CA TRP A 307 -18.92 -10.57 23.56
C TRP A 307 -18.76 -11.73 24.54
N VAL A 308 -17.53 -12.17 24.75
CA VAL A 308 -17.17 -13.30 25.60
C VAL A 308 -16.31 -12.80 26.76
N LYS A 309 -16.50 -13.39 27.94
CA LYS A 309 -15.62 -13.12 29.10
C LYS A 309 -14.21 -13.61 28.81
N ARG A 310 -13.20 -12.86 29.25
CA ARG A 310 -11.77 -13.18 29.06
C ARG A 310 -11.44 -14.61 29.48
N GLU A 311 -11.99 -15.08 30.59
CA GLU A 311 -11.70 -16.38 31.19
C GLU A 311 -12.23 -17.54 30.34
N GLN A 312 -13.26 -17.29 29.52
CA GLN A 312 -13.91 -18.28 28.67
C GLN A 312 -13.42 -18.26 27.22
N LEU A 313 -12.58 -17.29 26.85
CA LEU A 313 -12.12 -17.08 25.47
C LEU A 313 -11.52 -18.35 24.84
N LEU A 314 -10.60 -19.01 25.54
CA LEU A 314 -9.97 -20.23 25.04
C LEU A 314 -10.93 -21.42 24.97
N GLU A 315 -11.84 -21.54 25.93
CA GLU A 315 -12.82 -22.64 25.96
C GLU A 315 -13.84 -22.49 24.81
N VAL A 316 -14.29 -21.26 24.55
CA VAL A 316 -15.18 -20.95 23.42
C VAL A 316 -14.47 -21.19 22.09
N GLY A 317 -13.22 -20.74 21.95
CA GLY A 317 -12.42 -20.97 20.75
C GLY A 317 -12.21 -22.47 20.47
N ASP A 318 -11.86 -23.25 21.49
CA ASP A 318 -11.68 -24.70 21.39
C ASP A 318 -12.99 -25.42 21.04
N PHE A 319 -14.11 -25.01 21.65
CA PHE A 319 -15.44 -25.52 21.33
C PHE A 319 -15.79 -25.29 19.86
N LEU A 320 -15.66 -24.06 19.35
CA LEU A 320 -15.96 -23.70 17.96
C LEU A 320 -15.10 -24.47 16.96
N LYS A 321 -13.83 -24.74 17.31
CA LYS A 321 -12.89 -25.53 16.49
C LYS A 321 -13.22 -27.03 16.49
N LYS A 322 -13.93 -27.54 17.51
CA LYS A 322 -14.28 -28.97 17.65
C LYS A 322 -15.71 -29.32 17.24
N LEU A 323 -16.51 -28.34 16.82
CA LEU A 323 -17.86 -28.59 16.31
C LEU A 323 -17.84 -29.52 15.09
N PRO A 324 -18.93 -30.29 14.82
CA PRO A 324 -19.00 -31.22 13.69
C PRO A 324 -18.73 -30.59 12.32
N LYS A 325 -19.09 -29.30 12.17
CA LYS A 325 -18.69 -28.44 11.06
C LYS A 325 -17.89 -27.29 11.66
N PRO A 326 -16.57 -27.43 11.82
CA PRO A 326 -15.82 -26.56 12.70
C PRO A 326 -15.54 -25.18 12.10
N TYR A 327 -15.26 -24.21 12.97
CA TYR A 327 -14.65 -22.93 12.59
C TYR A 327 -13.13 -23.13 12.50
N VAL A 328 -12.68 -23.46 11.30
CA VAL A 328 -11.33 -23.96 11.02
C VAL A 328 -10.29 -22.88 10.78
N MET A 329 -10.72 -21.67 10.44
CA MET A 329 -9.85 -20.58 10.02
C MET A 329 -10.02 -19.37 10.94
N LEU A 330 -8.93 -18.92 11.56
CA LEU A 330 -8.83 -17.57 12.12
C LEU A 330 -8.53 -16.61 10.96
N PHE A 331 -9.51 -15.79 10.61
CA PHE A 331 -9.45 -14.90 9.45
C PHE A 331 -8.80 -13.55 9.76
N ASP A 332 -9.11 -12.98 10.93
CA ASP A 332 -8.52 -11.74 11.44
C ASP A 332 -8.53 -11.73 12.98
N LEU A 333 -7.57 -11.00 13.56
CA LEU A 333 -7.52 -10.66 14.98
C LEU A 333 -6.94 -9.26 15.13
N HIS A 334 -7.65 -8.37 15.82
CA HIS A 334 -7.23 -6.99 16.01
C HIS A 334 -7.81 -6.37 17.28
N GLY A 335 -7.26 -5.23 17.70
CA GLY A 335 -7.74 -4.41 18.81
C GLY A 335 -8.49 -3.14 18.40
N MET A 336 -9.19 -2.55 19.36
CA MET A 336 -9.84 -1.24 19.28
C MET A 336 -9.76 -0.54 20.64
N ASP A 337 -9.43 0.75 20.61
CA ASP A 337 -9.49 1.64 21.77
C ASP A 337 -10.90 2.24 21.84
N GLU A 338 -11.64 1.90 22.88
CA GLU A 338 -13.07 2.17 23.04
C GLU A 338 -13.34 3.37 23.97
N ARG A 339 -12.30 3.92 24.62
CA ARG A 339 -12.40 4.98 25.65
C ARG A 339 -13.16 6.23 25.21
N LEU A 340 -13.05 6.59 23.93
CA LEU A 340 -13.69 7.79 23.37
C LEU A 340 -14.99 7.52 22.60
N ARG A 341 -15.46 6.27 22.54
CA ARG A 341 -16.66 5.90 21.79
C ARG A 341 -17.91 6.21 22.60
N THR A 342 -18.80 7.01 22.02
CA THR A 342 -20.00 7.50 22.70
C THR A 342 -21.21 6.58 22.53
N HIS A 343 -21.40 5.96 21.36
CA HIS A 343 -22.53 5.07 21.10
C HIS A 343 -22.16 3.61 21.43
N ARG A 344 -22.32 3.26 22.72
CA ARG A 344 -22.05 1.91 23.28
C ARG A 344 -23.22 1.32 24.08
N ASP A 345 -24.43 1.84 23.92
CA ASP A 345 -25.58 1.40 24.70
C ASP A 345 -25.83 -0.11 24.58
N GLY A 346 -25.95 -0.80 25.72
CA GLY A 346 -26.17 -2.25 25.77
C GLY A 346 -24.92 -3.12 25.53
N LEU A 347 -23.74 -2.52 25.33
CA LEU A 347 -22.48 -3.25 25.22
C LEU A 347 -21.79 -3.38 26.58
N PRO A 348 -20.94 -4.41 26.77
CA PRO A 348 -20.09 -4.51 27.96
C PRO A 348 -19.20 -3.26 28.13
N ALA A 349 -18.99 -2.87 29.39
CA ALA A 349 -18.03 -1.81 29.73
C ALA A 349 -16.62 -2.25 29.30
N ALA A 350 -15.96 -1.42 28.50
CA ALA A 350 -14.64 -1.71 27.96
C ALA A 350 -13.91 -0.40 27.64
N ASP A 351 -12.65 -0.29 28.07
CA ASP A 351 -11.73 0.75 27.62
C ASP A 351 -11.04 0.31 26.32
N PHE A 352 -10.77 -1.00 26.20
CA PHE A 352 -10.22 -1.62 25.01
C PHE A 352 -11.02 -2.88 24.66
N SER A 353 -11.08 -3.23 23.38
CA SER A 353 -11.68 -4.48 22.93
C SER A 353 -10.78 -5.20 21.94
N VAL A 354 -10.78 -6.54 22.00
CA VAL A 354 -10.04 -7.40 21.05
C VAL A 354 -11.00 -8.34 20.35
N PHE A 355 -10.81 -8.49 19.04
CA PHE A 355 -11.71 -9.13 18.10
C PHE A 355 -11.06 -10.39 17.53
N TYR A 356 -11.84 -11.45 17.39
CA TYR A 356 -11.43 -12.71 16.77
C TYR A 356 -12.48 -13.10 15.72
N HIS A 357 -12.12 -13.05 14.43
CA HIS A 357 -13.01 -13.43 13.34
C HIS A 357 -12.69 -14.85 12.89
N LEU A 358 -13.63 -15.77 13.11
CA LEU A 358 -13.50 -17.17 12.75
C LEU A 358 -14.42 -17.52 11.58
N ILE A 359 -13.94 -18.33 10.64
CA ILE A 359 -14.69 -18.79 9.45
C ILE A 359 -14.83 -20.31 9.47
N SER A 360 -16.05 -20.78 9.20
CA SER A 360 -16.37 -22.17 8.89
C SER A 360 -16.71 -22.29 7.40
N ILE A 361 -15.82 -22.95 6.65
CA ILE A 361 -15.97 -23.15 5.20
C ILE A 361 -17.18 -24.06 4.91
N ASP A 362 -17.31 -25.19 5.62
CA ASP A 362 -18.38 -26.17 5.40
C ASP A 362 -19.78 -25.64 5.75
N ARG A 363 -19.87 -24.67 6.68
CA ARG A 363 -21.12 -23.99 7.00
C ARG A 363 -21.39 -22.80 6.07
N ASN A 364 -20.38 -22.32 5.35
CA ASN A 364 -20.34 -20.99 4.75
C ASN A 364 -20.79 -19.90 5.75
N ARG A 365 -20.29 -19.96 6.99
CA ARG A 365 -20.65 -19.03 8.08
C ARG A 365 -19.45 -18.55 8.86
N ASP A 366 -19.61 -17.37 9.43
CA ASP A 366 -18.59 -16.68 10.21
C ASP A 366 -19.11 -16.43 11.63
N ILE A 367 -18.20 -16.18 12.56
CA ILE A 367 -18.52 -15.64 13.88
C ILE A 367 -17.40 -14.69 14.32
N MET A 368 -17.76 -13.58 14.95
CA MET A 368 -16.82 -12.64 15.55
C MET A 368 -16.95 -12.68 17.07
N LEU A 369 -15.86 -13.00 17.76
CA LEU A 369 -15.79 -12.92 19.22
C LEU A 369 -15.14 -11.60 19.61
N LYS A 370 -15.69 -10.92 20.61
CA LYS A 370 -15.10 -9.73 21.22
C LYS A 370 -14.84 -9.96 22.70
N VAL A 371 -13.74 -9.40 23.20
CA VAL A 371 -13.41 -9.42 24.61
C VAL A 371 -13.22 -7.99 25.09
N ALA A 372 -13.89 -7.64 26.19
CA ALA A 372 -13.77 -6.35 26.85
C ALA A 372 -12.56 -6.35 27.81
N LEU A 373 -11.78 -5.27 27.77
CA LEU A 373 -10.62 -5.03 28.62
C LEU A 373 -10.72 -3.66 29.28
N SER A 374 -10.10 -3.53 30.45
CA SER A 374 -9.95 -2.28 31.20
C SER A 374 -8.53 -1.76 31.02
N GLU A 375 -8.32 -0.45 31.03
CA GLU A 375 -7.00 0.18 30.86
C GLU A 375 -5.98 -0.30 31.91
N ASN A 376 -6.45 -0.59 33.13
CA ASN A 376 -5.60 -1.11 34.22
C ASN A 376 -5.24 -2.61 34.09
N ASP A 377 -5.88 -3.35 33.18
CA ASP A 377 -5.70 -4.79 32.99
C ASP A 377 -5.82 -5.16 31.51
N LEU A 378 -4.74 -4.94 30.76
CA LEU A 378 -4.66 -5.20 29.32
C LEU A 378 -4.04 -6.57 29.01
N HIS A 379 -4.44 -7.61 29.74
CA HIS A 379 -3.96 -8.98 29.55
C HIS A 379 -5.02 -9.91 28.96
N LEU A 380 -4.63 -10.69 27.96
CA LEU A 380 -5.44 -11.75 27.34
C LEU A 380 -4.62 -13.04 27.18
N PRO A 381 -5.24 -14.23 27.29
CA PRO A 381 -4.54 -15.46 26.93
C PRO A 381 -4.27 -15.54 25.42
N THR A 382 -3.12 -16.07 25.03
CA THR A 382 -2.78 -16.27 23.61
C THR A 382 -3.69 -17.30 22.91
N PHE A 383 -4.12 -16.98 21.70
CA PHE A 383 -4.84 -17.84 20.77
C PHE A 383 -3.93 -18.71 19.91
N THR A 384 -2.60 -18.51 19.97
CA THR A 384 -1.60 -19.26 19.17
C THR A 384 -1.66 -20.78 19.35
N LYS A 385 -2.08 -21.26 20.53
CA LYS A 385 -2.28 -22.69 20.81
C LYS A 385 -3.44 -23.30 20.02
N LEU A 386 -4.46 -22.50 19.69
CA LEU A 386 -5.60 -22.92 18.90
C LEU A 386 -5.35 -22.68 17.40
N PHE A 387 -4.78 -21.53 17.05
CA PHE A 387 -4.55 -21.12 15.67
C PHE A 387 -3.12 -20.58 15.51
N PRO A 388 -2.22 -21.28 14.78
CA PRO A 388 -0.84 -20.85 14.62
C PRO A 388 -0.69 -19.44 14.02
N ASN A 389 -1.60 -19.06 13.11
CA ASN A 389 -1.58 -17.74 12.49
C ASN A 389 -1.91 -16.58 13.46
N ALA A 390 -2.46 -16.84 14.65
CA ALA A 390 -2.67 -15.80 15.66
C ALA A 390 -1.37 -15.05 16.04
N ASN A 391 -0.20 -15.66 15.82
CA ASN A 391 1.10 -15.09 16.23
C ASN A 391 1.35 -13.67 15.70
N TRP A 392 1.19 -13.44 14.38
CA TRP A 392 1.41 -12.10 13.82
C TRP A 392 0.31 -11.11 14.24
N TYR A 393 -0.94 -11.54 14.29
CA TYR A 393 -2.05 -10.67 14.68
C TYR A 393 -1.99 -10.24 16.14
N GLU A 394 -1.57 -11.11 17.05
CA GLU A 394 -1.36 -10.78 18.47
C GLU A 394 -0.18 -9.82 18.63
N ARG A 395 0.92 -10.02 17.87
CA ARG A 395 2.04 -9.06 17.85
C ARG A 395 1.63 -7.70 17.32
N GLU A 396 0.87 -7.65 16.22
CA GLU A 396 0.32 -6.41 15.67
C GLU A 396 -0.58 -5.70 16.70
N THR A 397 -1.47 -6.45 17.36
CA THR A 397 -2.40 -5.88 18.36
C THR A 397 -1.66 -5.37 19.59
N TRP A 398 -0.67 -6.11 20.08
CA TRP A 398 0.20 -5.67 21.18
C TRP A 398 0.98 -4.41 20.80
N GLU A 399 1.55 -4.38 19.60
CA GLU A 399 2.33 -3.25 19.15
C GLU A 399 1.49 -1.98 19.00
N MET A 400 0.28 -2.11 18.45
CA MET A 400 -0.57 -0.99 18.10
C MET A 400 -1.45 -0.48 19.26
N PHE A 401 -1.81 -1.36 20.21
CA PHE A 401 -2.72 -1.04 21.33
C PHE A 401 -2.13 -1.33 22.71
N GLY A 402 -1.01 -2.03 22.83
CA GLY A 402 -0.39 -2.39 24.12
C GLY A 402 -1.13 -3.47 24.90
N VAL A 403 -1.93 -4.30 24.22
CA VAL A 403 -2.59 -5.47 24.84
C VAL A 403 -1.58 -6.62 24.91
N THR A 404 -1.31 -7.12 26.10
CA THR A 404 -0.36 -8.20 26.35
C THR A 404 -1.04 -9.56 26.21
N PHE A 405 -0.44 -10.45 25.42
CA PHE A 405 -0.94 -11.81 25.24
C PHE A 405 -0.12 -12.82 26.06
N ASP A 406 -0.72 -13.32 27.14
CA ASP A 406 -0.09 -14.23 28.09
C ASP A 406 0.20 -15.59 27.44
N GLY A 407 1.46 -16.02 27.52
CA GLY A 407 1.93 -17.27 26.94
C GLY A 407 2.23 -17.21 25.44
N HIS A 408 2.18 -16.03 24.80
CA HIS A 408 2.57 -15.86 23.40
C HIS A 408 4.06 -16.22 23.20
N PRO A 409 4.42 -16.99 22.16
CA PRO A 409 5.79 -17.50 22.00
C PRO A 409 6.84 -16.42 21.76
N ASN A 410 6.45 -15.27 21.19
CA ASN A 410 7.41 -14.24 20.81
C ASN A 410 6.77 -12.85 20.65
N LEU A 411 6.39 -12.23 21.77
CA LEU A 411 5.69 -10.95 21.75
C LEU A 411 6.68 -9.79 21.59
N ARG A 412 6.87 -9.33 20.35
CA ARG A 412 7.75 -8.22 19.99
C ARG A 412 7.20 -7.43 18.81
N ARG A 413 7.76 -6.23 18.59
CA ARG A 413 7.39 -5.34 17.48
C ARG A 413 7.54 -6.06 16.16
N ILE A 414 6.61 -5.82 15.25
CA ILE A 414 6.54 -6.42 13.92
C ILE A 414 6.50 -5.33 12.83
N MET A 415 5.81 -4.21 13.06
CA MET A 415 5.70 -3.12 12.09
C MET A 415 6.70 -1.99 12.33
N MET A 416 6.76 -1.45 13.53
CA MET A 416 7.60 -0.30 13.87
C MET A 416 9.05 -0.72 14.16
N PRO A 417 10.01 0.23 14.11
CA PRO A 417 11.36 -0.02 14.56
C PRO A 417 11.40 -0.57 16.00
N PRO A 418 12.34 -1.46 16.35
CA PRO A 418 12.47 -1.98 17.73
C PRO A 418 12.64 -0.88 18.79
N THR A 419 13.23 0.25 18.42
CA THR A 419 13.45 1.45 19.23
C THR A 419 12.20 2.32 19.41
N TRP A 420 11.08 2.00 18.77
CA TRP A 420 9.87 2.82 18.81
C TRP A 420 9.22 2.83 20.20
N GLU A 421 8.73 4.00 20.61
CA GLU A 421 8.04 4.19 21.90
C GLU A 421 6.54 4.47 21.70
N GLY A 422 5.72 3.78 22.49
CA GLY A 422 4.25 3.92 22.47
C GLY A 422 3.52 3.01 21.46
N HIS A 423 2.23 3.31 21.28
CA HIS A 423 1.21 2.47 20.64
C HIS A 423 0.36 3.29 19.65
N PRO A 424 0.68 3.27 18.34
CA PRO A 424 0.16 4.26 17.40
C PRO A 424 -1.36 4.27 17.15
N LEU A 425 -2.06 3.14 17.37
CA LEU A 425 -3.50 3.06 17.13
C LEU A 425 -4.36 3.41 18.35
N ARG A 426 -3.75 3.76 19.49
CA ARG A 426 -4.50 4.35 20.61
C ARG A 426 -4.99 5.75 20.29
N LYS A 427 -6.07 6.19 20.92
CA LYS A 427 -6.70 7.50 20.68
C LYS A 427 -5.93 8.68 21.27
N ASP A 428 -5.13 8.42 22.30
CA ASP A 428 -4.25 9.39 22.97
C ASP A 428 -2.88 9.53 22.30
N TYR A 429 -2.55 8.67 21.32
CA TYR A 429 -1.27 8.74 20.61
C TYR A 429 -1.34 9.75 19.43
N PRO A 430 -0.33 10.64 19.28
CA PRO A 430 -0.26 11.56 18.15
C PRO A 430 -0.25 10.83 16.81
N ALA A 431 -1.03 11.33 15.86
CA ALA A 431 -1.20 10.68 14.56
C ALA A 431 -0.34 11.32 13.48
N ARG A 432 -0.28 12.66 13.41
CA ARG A 432 0.31 13.40 12.29
C ARG A 432 1.81 13.46 12.41
N ALA A 433 2.52 13.42 11.29
CA ALA A 433 3.96 13.65 11.30
C ALA A 433 4.28 15.06 11.83
N THR A 434 3.39 16.03 11.62
CA THR A 434 3.53 17.41 12.12
C THR A 434 3.32 17.56 13.63
N GLU A 435 2.78 16.55 14.32
CA GLU A 435 2.65 16.54 15.78
C GLU A 435 3.95 16.07 16.47
N PHE A 436 4.87 15.48 15.69
CA PHE A 436 6.22 15.13 16.12
C PHE A 436 7.21 16.20 15.69
N ASP A 437 8.40 16.18 16.31
CA ASP A 437 9.52 16.95 15.81
C ASP A 437 9.89 16.53 14.37
N PRO A 438 10.32 17.48 13.51
CA PRO A 438 10.76 17.16 12.16
C PRO A 438 11.76 15.99 12.17
N PHE A 439 11.57 15.04 11.26
CA PHE A 439 12.45 13.88 11.17
C PHE A 439 13.89 14.33 10.90
N GLU A 440 14.77 14.04 11.84
CA GLU A 440 16.21 14.21 11.71
C GLU A 440 16.92 12.85 11.90
N LEU A 441 17.94 12.61 11.07
CA LEU A 441 18.81 11.44 11.15
C LEU A 441 20.24 11.92 11.43
N THR A 442 20.75 11.60 12.61
CA THR A 442 22.16 11.75 12.94
C THR A 442 22.90 10.46 12.70
N LYS A 443 24.24 10.52 12.59
CA LYS A 443 25.08 9.32 12.51
C LYS A 443 24.87 8.37 13.70
N ALA A 444 24.84 8.92 14.91
CA ALA A 444 24.57 8.14 16.12
C ALA A 444 23.19 7.46 16.10
N LYS A 445 22.14 8.15 15.62
CA LYS A 445 20.80 7.57 15.46
C LYS A 445 20.78 6.49 14.39
N GLN A 446 21.46 6.71 13.26
CA GLN A 446 21.60 5.68 12.23
C GLN A 446 22.28 4.42 12.80
N ASP A 447 23.38 4.57 13.52
CA ASP A 447 24.12 3.44 14.11
C ASP A 447 23.25 2.69 15.13
N LEU A 448 22.52 3.41 16.00
CA LEU A 448 21.58 2.81 16.95
C LEU A 448 20.47 2.00 16.25
N GLU A 449 19.83 2.58 15.23
CA GLU A 449 18.77 1.90 14.48
C GLU A 449 19.30 0.68 13.72
N MET A 450 20.49 0.78 13.12
CA MET A 450 21.13 -0.33 12.43
C MET A 450 21.55 -1.45 13.39
N GLU A 451 22.03 -1.12 14.59
CA GLU A 451 22.34 -2.09 15.63
C GLU A 451 21.07 -2.78 16.13
N ALA A 452 19.98 -2.03 16.34
CA ALA A 452 18.67 -2.60 16.70
C ALA A 452 18.12 -3.56 15.64
N LEU A 453 18.46 -3.37 14.36
CA LEU A 453 18.12 -4.28 13.27
C LEU A 453 19.05 -5.51 13.17
N THR A 454 20.09 -5.61 14.00
CA THR A 454 20.98 -6.76 14.01
C THR A 454 20.25 -7.98 14.54
N PHE A 455 20.27 -9.06 13.76
CA PHE A 455 19.58 -10.29 14.11
C PHE A 455 20.33 -11.05 15.21
N LYS A 456 19.61 -11.44 16.27
CA LYS A 456 20.12 -12.25 17.38
C LYS A 456 19.41 -13.61 17.40
N PRO A 457 20.06 -14.70 16.96
CA PRO A 457 19.43 -16.02 16.85
C PRO A 457 18.78 -16.51 18.15
N GLU A 458 19.38 -16.21 19.30
CA GLU A 458 18.95 -16.67 20.62
C GLU A 458 17.54 -16.16 20.97
N GLU A 459 17.21 -14.93 20.55
CA GLU A 459 15.89 -14.32 20.78
C GLU A 459 14.77 -14.96 19.95
N TRP A 460 15.13 -15.78 18.95
CA TRP A 460 14.20 -16.55 18.12
C TRP A 460 14.17 -18.03 18.50
N GLY A 461 14.90 -18.44 19.54
CA GLY A 461 15.04 -19.85 19.91
C GLY A 461 15.87 -20.65 18.90
N MET A 462 16.61 -19.97 18.02
CA MET A 462 17.47 -20.60 17.02
C MET A 462 18.81 -20.99 17.63
N LYS A 463 19.31 -22.16 17.24
CA LYS A 463 20.63 -22.65 17.65
C LYS A 463 21.69 -22.09 16.69
N ARG A 464 22.90 -21.82 17.18
CA ARG A 464 24.03 -21.41 16.33
C ARG A 464 24.79 -22.56 15.68
N GLY A 465 24.57 -23.79 16.15
CA GLY A 465 25.22 -24.98 15.64
C GLY A 465 24.80 -26.22 16.41
N THR A 466 25.37 -27.34 16.02
CA THR A 466 25.37 -28.61 16.76
C THR A 466 26.73 -28.79 17.45
N GLU A 467 26.99 -29.97 18.04
CA GLU A 467 28.31 -30.27 18.62
C GLU A 467 29.44 -30.29 17.58
N ASN A 468 29.11 -30.55 16.30
CA ASN A 468 30.09 -30.77 15.24
C ASN A 468 30.14 -29.67 14.18
N GLU A 469 29.07 -28.87 14.03
CA GLU A 469 28.91 -27.94 12.89
C GLU A 469 28.18 -26.66 13.30
N ASP A 470 28.64 -25.51 12.79
CA ASP A 470 28.01 -24.20 12.98
C ASP A 470 27.02 -23.89 11.84
N PHE A 471 25.85 -23.38 12.17
CA PHE A 471 24.86 -22.92 11.21
C PHE A 471 25.21 -21.53 10.67
N MET A 472 24.93 -21.31 9.39
CA MET A 472 25.10 -20.01 8.76
C MET A 472 23.80 -19.20 8.85
N PHE A 473 23.91 -17.94 9.28
CA PHE A 473 22.79 -17.00 9.25
C PHE A 473 22.94 -16.06 8.06
N LEU A 474 21.99 -16.13 7.12
CA LEU A 474 21.97 -15.28 5.92
C LEU A 474 20.83 -14.27 6.01
N ASN A 475 21.16 -12.99 5.81
CA ASN A 475 20.19 -11.91 5.73
C ASN A 475 19.79 -11.65 4.27
N LEU A 476 18.56 -12.02 3.89
CA LEU A 476 17.99 -11.75 2.57
C LEU A 476 17.11 -10.51 2.65
N GLY A 477 17.59 -9.37 2.17
CA GLY A 477 16.87 -8.08 2.20
C GLY A 477 17.34 -7.13 3.32
N PRO A 478 16.62 -6.01 3.57
CA PRO A 478 15.32 -5.64 3.03
C PRO A 478 15.33 -5.17 1.57
N ASN A 479 16.50 -4.85 0.99
CA ASN A 479 16.62 -4.55 -0.45
C ASN A 479 17.24 -5.71 -1.20
N HIS A 480 16.43 -6.50 -1.89
CA HIS A 480 16.88 -7.60 -2.75
C HIS A 480 15.89 -7.76 -3.93
N PRO A 481 16.35 -8.03 -5.17
CA PRO A 481 15.45 -8.12 -6.33
C PRO A 481 14.29 -9.11 -6.14
N SER A 482 14.56 -10.28 -5.57
CA SER A 482 13.54 -11.32 -5.33
C SER A 482 12.62 -11.05 -4.13
N ALA A 483 12.85 -9.97 -3.39
CA ALA A 483 11.99 -9.59 -2.26
C ALA A 483 10.76 -8.78 -2.72
N HIS A 484 10.71 -8.37 -4.00
CA HIS A 484 9.62 -7.61 -4.64
C HIS A 484 9.12 -6.41 -3.82
N GLY A 485 10.08 -5.65 -3.27
CA GLY A 485 9.84 -4.51 -2.39
C GLY A 485 10.80 -4.52 -1.21
N ALA A 486 10.44 -3.80 -0.15
CA ALA A 486 11.20 -3.76 1.09
C ALA A 486 10.77 -4.92 2.01
N PHE A 487 11.42 -6.07 1.91
CA PHE A 487 11.13 -7.26 2.71
C PHE A 487 12.40 -7.98 3.12
N ARG A 488 12.50 -8.34 4.39
CA ARG A 488 13.66 -8.99 4.98
C ARG A 488 13.30 -10.38 5.47
N ILE A 489 14.11 -11.37 5.11
CA ILE A 489 14.02 -12.73 5.64
C ILE A 489 15.40 -13.13 6.16
N ILE A 490 15.45 -13.57 7.41
CA ILE A 490 16.66 -14.16 7.98
C ILE A 490 16.56 -15.67 7.85
N LEU A 491 17.57 -16.29 7.27
CA LEU A 491 17.65 -17.74 7.07
C LEU A 491 18.68 -18.35 8.01
N GLN A 492 18.30 -19.43 8.69
CA GLN A 492 19.19 -20.33 9.37
C GLN A 492 19.48 -21.51 8.42
N LEU A 493 20.73 -21.66 8.02
CA LEU A 493 21.15 -22.60 6.99
C LEU A 493 22.11 -23.65 7.55
N ASP A 494 21.91 -24.88 7.09
CA ASP A 494 22.87 -25.97 7.17
C ASP A 494 23.36 -26.28 5.74
N GLY A 495 24.56 -25.78 5.41
CA GLY A 495 25.01 -25.71 4.01
C GLY A 495 24.07 -24.86 3.15
N GLU A 496 23.30 -25.53 2.26
CA GLU A 496 22.28 -24.90 1.40
C GLU A 496 20.84 -25.13 1.87
N GLU A 497 20.63 -26.02 2.84
CA GLU A 497 19.30 -26.39 3.35
C GLU A 497 18.81 -25.38 4.40
N ILE A 498 17.55 -24.97 4.27
CA ILE A 498 16.90 -24.07 5.22
C ILE A 498 16.38 -24.87 6.42
N ILE A 499 17.03 -24.71 7.57
CA ILE A 499 16.58 -25.29 8.83
C ILE A 499 15.41 -24.50 9.41
N ASP A 500 15.50 -23.18 9.37
CA ASP A 500 14.42 -22.29 9.77
C ASP A 500 14.58 -20.90 9.13
N CYS A 501 13.52 -20.09 9.16
CA CYS A 501 13.59 -18.72 8.68
C CYS A 501 12.64 -17.78 9.43
N VAL A 502 12.97 -16.50 9.40
CA VAL A 502 12.21 -15.44 10.05
C VAL A 502 11.90 -14.33 9.04
N PRO A 503 10.63 -14.21 8.61
CA PRO A 503 10.16 -13.02 7.90
C PRO A 503 10.03 -11.81 8.85
N ASP A 504 10.74 -10.72 8.53
CA ASP A 504 10.69 -9.41 9.21
C ASP A 504 10.08 -8.37 8.27
N ILE A 505 8.93 -7.83 8.67
CA ILE A 505 8.07 -6.93 7.89
C ILE A 505 8.04 -5.51 8.49
N GLY A 506 7.16 -4.62 8.06
CA GLY A 506 7.04 -3.26 8.61
C GLY A 506 7.90 -2.20 7.92
N TYR A 507 8.66 -2.58 6.88
CA TYR A 507 9.45 -1.65 6.09
C TYR A 507 8.61 -0.79 5.14
N HIS A 508 7.29 -1.04 5.06
CA HIS A 508 6.31 -0.32 4.24
C HIS A 508 5.06 0.12 5.04
N HIS A 509 5.16 0.26 6.38
CA HIS A 509 4.00 0.61 7.20
C HIS A 509 3.60 2.09 7.08
N ARG A 510 2.43 2.40 6.51
CA ARG A 510 1.94 3.77 6.26
C ARG A 510 0.85 4.23 7.23
N GLY A 511 0.52 3.45 8.24
CA GLY A 511 -0.55 3.78 9.18
C GLY A 511 -1.89 3.99 8.47
N ALA A 512 -2.19 3.21 7.42
CA ALA A 512 -3.40 3.39 6.60
C ALA A 512 -4.68 3.30 7.43
N GLU A 513 -4.67 2.49 8.49
CA GLU A 513 -5.79 2.35 9.42
C GLU A 513 -5.99 3.61 10.28
N LYS A 514 -4.91 4.20 10.80
CA LYS A 514 -4.95 5.45 11.57
C LYS A 514 -5.39 6.63 10.69
N MET A 515 -4.98 6.63 9.42
CA MET A 515 -5.45 7.61 8.43
C MET A 515 -6.96 7.56 8.23
N GLY A 516 -7.59 6.38 8.31
CA GLY A 516 -9.04 6.22 8.21
C GLY A 516 -9.80 6.90 9.36
N GLU A 517 -9.17 7.05 10.52
CA GLU A 517 -9.76 7.75 11.68
C GLU A 517 -9.72 9.28 11.54
N ARG A 518 -8.89 9.79 10.62
CA ARG A 518 -8.65 11.22 10.41
C ARG A 518 -9.33 11.77 9.16
N GLN A 519 -9.45 10.95 8.13
CA GLN A 519 -10.04 11.35 6.86
C GLN A 519 -11.56 11.16 6.91
N SER A 520 -12.30 12.01 6.22
CA SER A 520 -13.73 11.77 6.05
C SER A 520 -13.97 10.48 5.26
N TRP A 521 -15.15 9.87 5.42
CA TRP A 521 -15.50 8.64 4.71
C TRP A 521 -15.26 8.72 3.20
N HIS A 522 -15.51 9.88 2.59
CA HIS A 522 -15.28 10.07 1.15
C HIS A 522 -13.80 10.34 0.82
N SER A 523 -13.10 11.14 1.63
CA SER A 523 -11.69 11.49 1.38
C SER A 523 -10.71 10.35 1.67
N TYR A 524 -11.15 9.30 2.38
CA TYR A 524 -10.34 8.11 2.64
C TYR A 524 -10.24 7.15 1.44
N ILE A 525 -11.19 7.18 0.49
CA ILE A 525 -11.25 6.25 -0.64
C ILE A 525 -9.90 6.12 -1.39
N PRO A 526 -9.15 7.19 -1.73
CA PRO A 526 -7.87 7.06 -2.43
C PRO A 526 -6.79 6.29 -1.65
N TYR A 527 -6.89 6.18 -0.31
CA TYR A 527 -5.94 5.37 0.47
C TYR A 527 -6.13 3.88 0.22
N THR A 528 -7.37 3.45 -0.05
CA THR A 528 -7.73 2.03 -0.29
C THR A 528 -7.06 1.48 -1.55
N ASP A 529 -6.99 2.27 -2.62
CA ASP A 529 -6.25 1.97 -3.88
C ASP A 529 -4.75 1.69 -3.67
N ARG A 530 -4.19 2.24 -2.60
CA ARG A 530 -2.74 2.25 -2.33
C ARG A 530 -2.31 1.22 -1.30
N ILE A 531 -3.27 0.55 -0.66
CA ILE A 531 -3.00 -0.60 0.21
C ILE A 531 -2.36 -1.68 -0.65
N GLU A 532 -3.04 -2.10 -1.72
CA GLU A 532 -2.50 -3.02 -2.71
C GLU A 532 -2.47 -2.29 -4.06
N TYR A 533 -1.28 -1.79 -4.43
CA TYR A 533 -1.16 -0.79 -5.50
C TYR A 533 -1.33 -1.34 -6.94
N LEU A 534 -1.53 -2.66 -7.14
CA LEU A 534 -1.75 -3.24 -8.46
C LEU A 534 -3.23 -3.49 -8.77
N GLY A 535 -4.07 -3.68 -7.75
CA GLY A 535 -5.48 -4.00 -7.87
C GLY A 535 -6.42 -2.81 -8.00
N GLY A 536 -5.91 -1.58 -7.90
CA GLY A 536 -6.68 -0.33 -8.14
C GLY A 536 -8.09 -0.39 -7.53
N CYS A 537 -9.11 -0.22 -8.39
CA CYS A 537 -10.52 -0.20 -7.98
C CYS A 537 -10.98 -1.43 -7.17
N VAL A 538 -10.35 -2.60 -7.34
CA VAL A 538 -10.70 -3.81 -6.57
C VAL A 538 -10.58 -3.55 -5.08
N ASN A 539 -9.58 -2.77 -4.66
CA ASN A 539 -9.33 -2.48 -3.24
C ASN A 539 -10.24 -1.40 -2.67
N GLU A 540 -10.84 -0.56 -3.52
CA GLU A 540 -11.88 0.39 -3.13
C GLU A 540 -13.19 -0.33 -2.78
N MET A 541 -13.47 -1.45 -3.46
CA MET A 541 -14.75 -2.14 -3.37
C MET A 541 -15.15 -2.59 -1.96
N PRO A 542 -14.33 -3.31 -1.17
CA PRO A 542 -14.74 -3.74 0.17
C PRO A 542 -15.01 -2.56 1.10
N TYR A 543 -14.24 -1.47 0.97
CA TYR A 543 -14.47 -0.26 1.74
C TYR A 543 -15.81 0.40 1.37
N VAL A 544 -16.03 0.66 0.08
CA VAL A 544 -17.24 1.34 -0.39
C VAL A 544 -18.49 0.52 -0.08
N LEU A 545 -18.47 -0.79 -0.30
CA LEU A 545 -19.58 -1.67 0.04
C LEU A 545 -19.86 -1.72 1.55
N ALA A 546 -18.82 -1.72 2.40
CA ALA A 546 -19.01 -1.64 3.85
C ALA A 546 -19.63 -0.31 4.29
N VAL A 547 -19.22 0.81 3.66
CA VAL A 547 -19.81 2.14 3.92
C VAL A 547 -21.24 2.23 3.38
N GLU A 548 -21.53 1.69 2.20
CA GLU A 548 -22.89 1.65 1.62
C GLU A 548 -23.84 0.82 2.48
N LYS A 549 -23.39 -0.32 3.00
CA LYS A 549 -24.13 -1.15 3.97
C LYS A 549 -24.38 -0.40 5.28
N LEU A 550 -23.39 0.36 5.75
CA LEU A 550 -23.54 1.22 6.93
C LEU A 550 -24.57 2.32 6.70
N ALA A 551 -24.57 2.94 5.51
CA ALA A 551 -25.49 4.00 5.13
C ALA A 551 -26.90 3.52 4.74
N GLY A 552 -27.06 2.23 4.39
CA GLY A 552 -28.30 1.68 3.84
C GLY A 552 -28.53 2.03 2.37
N ILE A 553 -27.45 2.26 1.60
CA ILE A 553 -27.53 2.63 0.19
C ILE A 553 -27.64 1.38 -0.68
N THR A 554 -28.58 1.40 -1.63
CA THR A 554 -28.64 0.40 -2.71
C THR A 554 -28.26 1.07 -4.03
N VAL A 555 -27.29 0.51 -4.75
CA VAL A 555 -26.77 1.07 -5.99
C VAL A 555 -27.50 0.50 -7.22
N PRO A 556 -27.63 1.27 -8.32
CA PRO A 556 -28.22 0.79 -9.57
C PRO A 556 -27.43 -0.37 -10.22
N ASP A 557 -28.10 -1.21 -11.01
CA ASP A 557 -27.47 -2.35 -11.69
C ASP A 557 -26.32 -1.95 -12.63
N ARG A 558 -26.45 -0.80 -13.30
CA ARG A 558 -25.36 -0.25 -14.12
C ARG A 558 -24.09 -0.01 -13.31
N VAL A 559 -24.20 0.49 -12.08
CA VAL A 559 -23.06 0.70 -11.18
C VAL A 559 -22.40 -0.63 -10.83
N ASN A 560 -23.21 -1.65 -10.52
CA ASN A 560 -22.74 -3.00 -10.21
C ASN A 560 -21.91 -3.58 -11.37
N VAL A 561 -22.39 -3.49 -12.60
CA VAL A 561 -21.67 -4.01 -13.79
C VAL A 561 -20.40 -3.20 -14.09
N ILE A 562 -20.43 -1.86 -13.97
CA ILE A 562 -19.21 -1.03 -14.11
C ILE A 562 -18.15 -1.42 -13.07
N ARG A 563 -18.59 -1.65 -11.83
CA ARG A 563 -17.71 -2.07 -10.73
C ARG A 563 -17.04 -3.42 -11.04
N VAL A 564 -17.82 -4.42 -11.45
CA VAL A 564 -17.29 -5.73 -11.85
C VAL A 564 -16.33 -5.60 -13.03
N MET A 565 -16.68 -4.84 -14.07
CA MET A 565 -15.83 -4.64 -15.25
C MET A 565 -14.46 -4.05 -14.87
N LEU A 566 -14.42 -2.96 -14.11
CA LEU A 566 -13.15 -2.36 -13.69
C LEU A 566 -12.37 -3.29 -12.76
N SER A 567 -13.05 -4.01 -11.86
CA SER A 567 -12.39 -4.97 -10.98
C SER A 567 -11.73 -6.13 -11.74
N GLU A 568 -12.37 -6.66 -12.78
CA GLU A 568 -11.77 -7.74 -13.59
C GLU A 568 -10.63 -7.23 -14.49
N LEU A 569 -10.68 -5.97 -14.97
CA LEU A 569 -9.54 -5.35 -15.65
C LEU A 569 -8.30 -5.24 -14.75
N PHE A 570 -8.50 -4.76 -13.50
CA PHE A 570 -7.41 -4.69 -12.52
C PHE A 570 -6.96 -6.07 -12.04
N ARG A 571 -7.85 -7.07 -11.99
CA ARG A 571 -7.49 -8.47 -11.73
C ARG A 571 -6.54 -9.00 -12.79
N ILE A 572 -6.83 -8.76 -14.07
CA ILE A 572 -5.95 -9.12 -15.17
C ILE A 572 -4.61 -8.39 -15.07
N ASN A 573 -4.63 -7.08 -14.81
CA ASN A 573 -3.42 -6.27 -14.65
C ASN A 573 -2.49 -6.81 -13.54
N SER A 574 -3.06 -7.17 -12.39
CA SER A 574 -2.29 -7.73 -11.26
C SER A 574 -1.71 -9.10 -11.60
N HIS A 575 -2.50 -10.02 -12.16
CA HIS A 575 -2.04 -11.37 -12.47
C HIS A 575 -0.98 -11.41 -13.56
N LEU A 576 -1.05 -10.51 -14.55
CA LEU A 576 -0.01 -10.41 -15.58
C LEU A 576 1.35 -10.04 -14.99
N LEU A 577 1.38 -9.06 -14.07
CA LEU A 577 2.64 -8.74 -13.40
C LEU A 577 3.12 -9.93 -12.58
N TYR A 578 2.26 -10.50 -11.73
CA TYR A 578 2.58 -11.64 -10.86
C TYR A 578 3.17 -12.84 -11.64
N ILE A 579 2.50 -13.29 -12.70
CA ILE A 579 2.98 -14.42 -13.50
C ILE A 579 4.35 -14.11 -14.10
N SER A 580 4.54 -12.88 -14.58
CA SER A 580 5.79 -12.47 -15.22
C SER A 580 6.94 -12.31 -14.23
N THR A 581 6.69 -11.82 -13.02
CA THR A 581 7.70 -11.71 -11.95
C THR A 581 8.06 -13.08 -11.40
N PHE A 582 7.09 -14.00 -11.28
CA PHE A 582 7.39 -15.40 -10.94
C PHE A 582 8.33 -16.05 -11.97
N ILE A 583 8.05 -15.86 -13.27
CA ILE A 583 8.93 -16.37 -14.33
C ILE A 583 10.33 -15.74 -14.25
N GLN A 584 10.40 -14.45 -13.91
CA GLN A 584 11.65 -13.73 -13.70
C GLN A 584 12.45 -14.30 -12.51
N ASP A 585 11.80 -14.57 -11.38
CA ASP A 585 12.45 -15.12 -10.17
C ASP A 585 13.03 -16.51 -10.40
N VAL A 586 12.39 -17.32 -11.25
CA VAL A 586 12.93 -18.62 -11.67
C VAL A 586 14.15 -18.45 -12.59
N GLY A 587 14.28 -17.29 -13.25
CA GLY A 587 15.47 -16.88 -14.00
C GLY A 587 15.20 -16.39 -15.44
N ALA A 588 13.96 -16.36 -15.91
CA ALA A 588 13.63 -15.98 -17.28
C ALA A 588 13.20 -14.51 -17.39
N MET A 589 14.09 -13.65 -17.92
CA MET A 589 13.90 -12.19 -17.93
C MET A 589 12.91 -11.68 -19.00
N THR A 590 12.86 -12.26 -20.19
CA THR A 590 12.11 -11.69 -21.33
C THR A 590 10.60 -11.49 -21.08
N PRO A 591 9.87 -12.45 -20.45
CA PRO A 591 8.41 -12.34 -20.29
C PRO A 591 7.94 -11.14 -19.46
N VAL A 592 8.77 -10.63 -18.55
CA VAL A 592 8.42 -9.46 -17.73
C VAL A 592 8.21 -8.21 -18.60
N PHE A 593 9.10 -7.96 -19.56
CA PHE A 593 8.99 -6.80 -20.45
C PHE A 593 7.77 -6.87 -21.38
N PHE A 594 7.42 -8.09 -21.83
CA PHE A 594 6.19 -8.31 -22.58
C PHE A 594 4.96 -8.03 -21.72
N ALA A 595 4.94 -8.50 -20.46
CA ALA A 595 3.83 -8.25 -19.56
C ALA A 595 3.66 -6.76 -19.27
N PHE A 596 4.74 -6.01 -19.06
CA PHE A 596 4.66 -4.55 -18.94
C PHE A 596 4.04 -3.88 -20.18
N THR A 597 4.38 -4.35 -21.38
CA THR A 597 3.80 -3.84 -22.64
C THR A 597 2.32 -4.17 -22.75
N ASP A 598 1.91 -5.40 -22.44
CA ASP A 598 0.51 -5.82 -22.50
C ASP A 598 -0.33 -5.11 -21.42
N ARG A 599 0.25 -4.81 -20.26
CA ARG A 599 -0.38 -3.99 -19.20
C ARG A 599 -0.61 -2.54 -19.63
N GLN A 600 0.20 -1.98 -20.53
CA GLN A 600 -0.05 -0.62 -21.07
C GLN A 600 -1.42 -0.53 -21.73
N LYS A 601 -1.85 -1.56 -22.47
CA LYS A 601 -3.17 -1.57 -23.12
C LYS A 601 -4.32 -1.52 -22.11
N ILE A 602 -4.15 -2.15 -20.95
CA ILE A 602 -5.12 -2.08 -19.85
C ILE A 602 -5.11 -0.67 -19.26
N TYR A 603 -3.92 -0.09 -19.04
CA TYR A 603 -3.81 1.28 -18.54
C TYR A 603 -4.38 2.32 -19.50
N ASP A 604 -4.24 2.17 -20.81
CA ASP A 604 -4.85 3.06 -21.80
C ASP A 604 -6.38 3.03 -21.71
N LEU A 605 -6.96 1.84 -21.54
CA LEU A 605 -8.40 1.66 -21.33
C LEU A 605 -8.86 2.27 -20.00
N VAL A 606 -8.16 1.97 -18.90
CA VAL A 606 -8.49 2.49 -17.56
C VAL A 606 -8.33 4.01 -17.52
N GLU A 607 -7.30 4.56 -18.17
CA GLU A 607 -7.06 6.00 -18.27
C GLU A 607 -8.15 6.68 -19.09
N ALA A 608 -8.58 6.08 -20.21
CA ALA A 608 -9.69 6.60 -21.00
C ALA A 608 -11.00 6.69 -20.19
N ILE A 609 -11.25 5.71 -19.31
CA ILE A 609 -12.45 5.69 -18.45
C ILE A 609 -12.31 6.65 -17.27
N THR A 610 -11.19 6.61 -16.56
CA THR A 610 -11.05 7.20 -15.21
C THR A 610 -10.20 8.47 -15.15
N GLY A 611 -9.40 8.74 -16.19
CA GLY A 611 -8.39 9.81 -16.21
C GLY A 611 -7.07 9.47 -15.51
N PHE A 612 -7.00 8.34 -14.81
CA PHE A 612 -5.80 7.86 -14.10
C PHE A 612 -5.41 6.46 -14.55
N ARG A 613 -4.13 6.11 -14.37
CA ARG A 613 -3.59 4.81 -14.81
C ARG A 613 -3.65 3.75 -13.71
N MET A 614 -3.09 4.03 -12.53
CA MET A 614 -2.97 3.06 -11.43
C MET A 614 -3.92 3.30 -10.26
N HIS A 615 -4.19 4.56 -9.89
CA HIS A 615 -4.95 4.92 -8.69
C HIS A 615 -6.13 5.84 -9.04
N PRO A 616 -7.22 5.28 -9.58
CA PRO A 616 -8.31 6.07 -10.12
C PRO A 616 -9.28 6.63 -9.07
N ALA A 617 -9.40 6.02 -7.88
CA ALA A 617 -10.44 6.35 -6.90
C ALA A 617 -11.82 6.46 -7.58
N TRP A 618 -12.20 5.46 -8.37
CA TRP A 618 -13.36 5.55 -9.26
C TRP A 618 -14.67 5.19 -8.57
N PHE A 619 -14.64 4.23 -7.64
CA PHE A 619 -15.79 3.83 -6.86
C PHE A 619 -16.03 4.87 -5.77
N ARG A 620 -17.29 5.29 -5.65
CA ARG A 620 -17.71 6.33 -4.73
C ARG A 620 -18.85 5.82 -3.87
N ILE A 621 -19.08 6.48 -2.74
CA ILE A 621 -20.17 6.12 -1.83
C ILE A 621 -21.50 6.33 -2.56
N GLY A 622 -22.19 5.23 -2.86
CA GLY A 622 -23.45 5.21 -3.59
C GLY A 622 -23.31 5.23 -5.11
N GLY A 623 -22.15 4.89 -5.70
CA GLY A 623 -22.02 4.86 -7.15
C GLY A 623 -20.59 4.77 -7.69
N VAL A 624 -20.40 5.38 -8.85
CA VAL A 624 -19.10 5.67 -9.46
C VAL A 624 -18.91 7.17 -9.65
N ALA A 625 -17.68 7.63 -9.86
CA ALA A 625 -17.35 9.05 -9.99
C ALA A 625 -18.09 9.71 -11.18
N HIS A 626 -18.01 9.08 -12.35
CA HIS A 626 -18.69 9.48 -13.60
C HIS A 626 -19.18 8.23 -14.35
N ASP A 627 -20.07 8.43 -15.33
CA ASP A 627 -20.46 7.35 -16.25
C ASP A 627 -19.34 7.04 -17.26
N LEU A 628 -19.45 5.89 -17.93
CA LEU A 628 -18.49 5.44 -18.94
C LEU A 628 -18.44 6.42 -20.13
N PRO A 629 -17.24 6.76 -20.64
CA PRO A 629 -17.08 7.68 -21.76
C PRO A 629 -17.55 7.05 -23.09
N ARG A 630 -17.98 7.87 -24.05
CA ARG A 630 -18.37 7.36 -25.38
C ARG A 630 -17.19 6.61 -26.05
N GLY A 631 -17.43 5.39 -26.51
CA GLY A 631 -16.43 4.55 -27.18
C GLY A 631 -15.59 3.66 -26.26
N TRP A 632 -15.94 3.55 -24.97
CA TRP A 632 -15.33 2.61 -24.03
C TRP A 632 -15.40 1.15 -24.51
N ASP A 633 -16.52 0.81 -25.16
CA ASP A 633 -16.88 -0.50 -25.68
C ASP A 633 -15.92 -0.96 -26.79
N ARG A 634 -15.50 -0.03 -27.66
CA ARG A 634 -14.51 -0.31 -28.71
C ARG A 634 -13.15 -0.69 -28.11
N LEU A 635 -12.67 0.10 -27.13
CA LEU A 635 -11.38 -0.15 -26.48
C LEU A 635 -11.38 -1.48 -25.73
N LEU A 636 -12.49 -1.81 -25.04
CA LEU A 636 -12.64 -3.10 -24.37
C LEU A 636 -12.66 -4.26 -25.37
N ARG A 637 -13.37 -4.13 -26.50
CA ARG A 637 -13.40 -5.16 -27.56
C ARG A 637 -12.01 -5.42 -28.15
N GLU A 638 -11.26 -4.36 -28.47
CA GLU A 638 -9.89 -4.48 -28.96
C GLU A 638 -8.97 -5.21 -27.97
N PHE A 639 -9.14 -4.95 -26.68
CA PHE A 639 -8.42 -5.67 -25.62
C PHE A 639 -8.79 -7.15 -25.54
N LEU A 640 -10.09 -7.46 -25.59
CA LEU A 640 -10.61 -8.84 -25.55
C LEU A 640 -10.16 -9.68 -26.76
N GLU A 641 -9.94 -9.07 -27.91
CA GLU A 641 -9.38 -9.75 -29.10
C GLU A 641 -7.85 -9.96 -29.03
N TRP A 642 -7.15 -9.07 -28.33
CA TRP A 642 -5.69 -9.08 -28.19
C TRP A 642 -5.21 -10.08 -27.12
N MET A 643 -5.80 -10.01 -25.93
CA MET A 643 -5.25 -10.65 -24.72
C MET A 643 -5.19 -12.18 -24.77
N PRO A 644 -6.21 -12.92 -25.27
CA PRO A 644 -6.17 -14.39 -25.32
C PRO A 644 -4.96 -14.94 -26.07
N LYS A 645 -4.64 -14.36 -27.25
CA LYS A 645 -3.50 -14.78 -28.07
C LYS A 645 -2.16 -14.55 -27.36
N ARG A 646 -2.09 -13.51 -26.53
CA ARG A 646 -0.90 -13.21 -25.72
C ARG A 646 -0.76 -14.19 -24.57
N LEU A 647 -1.85 -14.57 -23.89
CA LEU A 647 -1.84 -15.61 -22.85
C LEU A 647 -1.30 -16.94 -23.38
N ASP A 648 -1.76 -17.38 -24.55
CA ASP A 648 -1.26 -18.61 -25.18
C ASP A 648 0.25 -18.54 -25.48
N SER A 649 0.73 -17.34 -25.81
CA SER A 649 2.16 -17.09 -26.04
C SER A 649 2.97 -17.19 -24.75
N TYR A 650 2.50 -16.64 -23.63
CA TYR A 650 3.15 -16.79 -22.32
C TYR A 650 3.21 -18.24 -21.86
N GLU A 651 2.11 -18.99 -22.05
CA GLU A 651 2.09 -20.40 -21.70
C GLU A 651 3.11 -21.20 -22.50
N LYS A 652 3.10 -21.02 -23.82
CA LYS A 652 3.98 -21.76 -24.73
C LYS A 652 5.45 -21.39 -24.53
N ALA A 653 5.75 -20.11 -24.31
CA ALA A 653 7.13 -19.63 -24.20
C ALA A 653 7.76 -19.92 -22.82
N ALA A 654 6.98 -19.86 -21.73
CA ALA A 654 7.51 -19.93 -20.37
C ALA A 654 6.84 -21.00 -19.50
N LEU A 655 5.51 -20.98 -19.33
CA LEU A 655 4.85 -21.81 -18.30
C LEU A 655 4.82 -23.30 -18.61
N ARG A 656 4.91 -23.70 -19.89
CA ARG A 656 5.06 -25.10 -20.33
C ARG A 656 6.52 -25.53 -20.46
N ASN A 657 7.47 -24.66 -20.11
CA ASN A 657 8.90 -24.97 -20.18
C ASN A 657 9.27 -26.00 -19.10
N THR A 658 9.97 -27.07 -19.51
CA THR A 658 10.40 -28.15 -18.61
C THR A 658 11.26 -27.66 -17.45
N ILE A 659 12.11 -26.65 -17.65
CA ILE A 659 12.97 -26.08 -16.62
C ILE A 659 12.12 -25.38 -15.55
N LEU A 660 11.18 -24.53 -15.97
CA LEU A 660 10.31 -23.82 -15.05
C LEU A 660 9.44 -24.79 -14.25
N ILE A 661 8.87 -25.80 -14.91
CA ILE A 661 8.10 -26.86 -14.24
C ILE A 661 8.99 -27.61 -13.23
N GLY A 662 10.21 -28.00 -13.63
CA GLY A 662 11.15 -28.72 -12.78
C GLY A 662 11.61 -27.90 -11.56
N ARG A 663 11.63 -26.57 -11.64
CA ARG A 663 12.02 -25.68 -10.54
C ARG A 663 10.87 -25.29 -9.60
N SER A 664 9.62 -25.58 -9.95
CA SER A 664 8.45 -25.06 -9.22
C SER A 664 7.44 -26.12 -8.79
N LYS A 665 7.39 -27.26 -9.49
CA LYS A 665 6.48 -28.35 -9.13
C LYS A 665 6.97 -29.06 -7.87
N GLY A 666 6.09 -29.26 -6.90
CA GLY A 666 6.41 -29.85 -5.60
C GLY A 666 7.16 -28.93 -4.61
N VAL A 667 7.51 -27.71 -5.00
CA VAL A 667 8.21 -26.75 -4.13
C VAL A 667 7.22 -26.03 -3.22
N ALA A 668 7.58 -25.91 -1.93
CA ALA A 668 6.77 -25.28 -0.88
C ALA A 668 5.32 -25.78 -0.91
N ALA A 669 5.19 -27.10 -0.86
CA ALA A 669 3.93 -27.80 -0.99
C ALA A 669 3.19 -27.85 0.35
N TYR A 670 1.89 -27.57 0.35
CA TYR A 670 1.04 -27.69 1.54
C TYR A 670 -0.37 -28.19 1.19
N ASN A 671 -1.03 -28.80 2.18
CA ASN A 671 -2.37 -29.35 2.06
C ASN A 671 -3.46 -28.37 2.53
N ALA A 672 -4.72 -28.76 2.33
CA ALA A 672 -5.90 -27.98 2.70
C ALA A 672 -5.95 -27.63 4.20
N LYS A 673 -5.59 -28.57 5.08
CA LYS A 673 -5.61 -28.34 6.54
C LYS A 673 -4.60 -27.27 6.95
N GLU A 674 -3.37 -27.38 6.43
CA GLU A 674 -2.31 -26.40 6.69
C GLU A 674 -2.71 -25.02 6.16
N ALA A 675 -3.26 -24.93 4.95
CA ALA A 675 -3.74 -23.67 4.39
C ALA A 675 -4.81 -22.99 5.28
N LEU A 676 -5.76 -23.77 5.81
CA LEU A 676 -6.81 -23.27 6.70
C LEU A 676 -6.27 -22.84 8.07
N GLU A 677 -5.34 -23.60 8.65
CA GLU A 677 -4.70 -23.28 9.94
C GLU A 677 -3.86 -22.00 9.87
N TRP A 678 -3.25 -21.71 8.72
CA TRP A 678 -2.49 -20.49 8.48
C TRP A 678 -3.33 -19.30 8.01
N GLY A 679 -4.64 -19.47 7.76
CA GLY A 679 -5.50 -18.40 7.27
C GLY A 679 -5.29 -18.03 5.80
N THR A 680 -4.73 -18.95 5.02
CA THR A 680 -4.48 -18.77 3.59
C THR A 680 -5.80 -18.72 2.82
N THR A 681 -5.96 -17.68 2.00
CA THR A 681 -7.16 -17.44 1.17
C THR A 681 -6.78 -17.27 -0.30
N GLY A 682 -7.76 -17.25 -1.21
CA GLY A 682 -7.53 -17.03 -2.63
C GLY A 682 -6.96 -18.23 -3.37
N ALA A 683 -6.06 -17.98 -4.32
CA ALA A 683 -5.47 -19.02 -5.16
C ALA A 683 -4.67 -20.06 -4.37
N GLY A 684 -4.00 -19.67 -3.27
CA GLY A 684 -3.31 -20.60 -2.39
C GLY A 684 -4.25 -21.63 -1.76
N LEU A 685 -5.45 -21.21 -1.35
CA LEU A 685 -6.48 -22.13 -0.81
C LEU A 685 -7.09 -22.98 -1.94
N ARG A 686 -7.44 -22.37 -3.07
CA ARG A 686 -8.01 -23.08 -4.23
C ARG A 686 -7.07 -24.13 -4.81
N ALA A 687 -5.76 -23.93 -4.72
CA ALA A 687 -4.75 -24.91 -5.13
C ALA A 687 -4.82 -26.22 -4.34
N THR A 688 -5.31 -26.18 -3.10
CA THR A 688 -5.52 -27.38 -2.26
C THR A 688 -6.82 -28.13 -2.59
N GLY A 689 -7.57 -27.70 -3.61
CA GLY A 689 -8.85 -28.31 -4.02
C GLY A 689 -10.09 -27.75 -3.31
N ILE A 690 -9.93 -26.85 -2.32
CA ILE A 690 -11.07 -26.15 -1.70
C ILE A 690 -11.54 -25.02 -2.63
N GLY A 691 -12.68 -25.22 -3.30
CA GLY A 691 -13.31 -24.26 -4.21
C GLY A 691 -14.00 -23.07 -3.53
N PHE A 692 -13.40 -22.49 -2.49
CA PHE A 692 -13.94 -21.33 -1.78
C PHE A 692 -13.51 -20.03 -2.51
N ASP A 693 -14.48 -19.32 -3.07
CA ASP A 693 -14.33 -18.02 -3.73
C ASP A 693 -15.52 -17.15 -3.35
N VAL A 694 -15.25 -15.96 -2.81
CA VAL A 694 -16.30 -15.08 -2.28
C VAL A 694 -17.28 -14.67 -3.38
N ARG A 695 -16.85 -14.54 -4.64
CA ARG A 695 -17.71 -14.08 -5.75
C ARG A 695 -18.86 -15.02 -6.08
N LYS A 696 -18.73 -16.33 -5.79
CA LYS A 696 -19.82 -17.31 -5.98
C LYS A 696 -20.49 -17.70 -4.65
N TRP A 697 -19.72 -17.88 -3.58
CA TRP A 697 -20.25 -18.36 -2.30
C TRP A 697 -20.96 -17.26 -1.51
N ARG A 698 -20.54 -16.01 -1.69
CA ARG A 698 -21.05 -14.81 -1.01
C ARG A 698 -21.05 -13.63 -1.99
N PRO A 699 -21.83 -13.73 -3.07
CA PRO A 699 -21.76 -12.79 -4.17
C PRO A 699 -22.07 -11.36 -3.71
N TYR A 700 -21.45 -10.39 -4.40
CA TYR A 700 -21.58 -8.96 -4.18
C TYR A 700 -21.57 -8.25 -5.53
N SER A 701 -22.08 -7.01 -5.59
CA SER A 701 -22.07 -6.18 -6.80
C SER A 701 -22.58 -6.90 -8.08
N GLY A 702 -23.46 -7.89 -7.95
CA GLY A 702 -24.04 -8.62 -9.09
C GLY A 702 -23.17 -9.74 -9.69
N TYR A 703 -22.08 -10.19 -9.03
CA TYR A 703 -21.24 -11.31 -9.51
C TYR A 703 -22.03 -12.61 -9.77
N GLU A 704 -23.17 -12.80 -9.09
CA GLU A 704 -24.10 -13.92 -9.27
C GLU A 704 -24.72 -13.98 -10.67
N ASN A 705 -24.78 -12.86 -11.39
CA ASN A 705 -25.35 -12.76 -12.73
C ASN A 705 -24.36 -13.12 -13.84
N PHE A 706 -23.09 -13.39 -13.51
CA PHE A 706 -22.05 -13.72 -14.48
C PHE A 706 -21.71 -15.22 -14.46
N ASP A 707 -21.60 -15.78 -15.66
CA ASP A 707 -21.22 -17.17 -15.86
C ASP A 707 -19.69 -17.31 -15.98
N PHE A 708 -19.10 -17.96 -14.98
CA PHE A 708 -17.67 -18.21 -14.89
C PHE A 708 -17.43 -19.37 -13.92
N GLU A 709 -16.29 -20.04 -14.09
CA GLU A 709 -15.88 -21.17 -13.27
C GLU A 709 -14.80 -20.76 -12.26
N ILE A 710 -14.79 -21.42 -11.11
CA ILE A 710 -13.73 -21.23 -10.11
C ILE A 710 -12.66 -22.28 -10.38
N PRO A 711 -11.43 -21.89 -10.77
CA PRO A 711 -10.38 -22.86 -11.00
C PRO A 711 -9.91 -23.43 -9.66
N THR A 712 -9.79 -24.75 -9.57
CA THR A 712 -9.36 -25.48 -8.37
C THR A 712 -8.22 -26.45 -8.67
N GLY A 713 -7.29 -26.61 -7.74
CA GLY A 713 -6.16 -27.52 -7.86
C GLY A 713 -6.51 -28.97 -7.48
N GLY A 714 -5.50 -29.85 -7.58
CA GLY A 714 -5.65 -31.30 -7.41
C GLY A 714 -5.51 -31.82 -5.97
N GLY A 715 -5.53 -30.96 -4.94
CA GLY A 715 -5.48 -31.35 -3.52
C GLY A 715 -4.24 -30.86 -2.76
N VAL A 716 -3.11 -30.73 -3.46
CA VAL A 716 -1.84 -30.23 -2.89
C VAL A 716 -1.49 -28.94 -3.61
N SER A 717 -1.27 -27.86 -2.85
CA SER A 717 -0.80 -26.60 -3.41
C SER A 717 0.73 -26.63 -3.50
N ASP A 718 1.28 -26.51 -4.69
CA ASP A 718 2.69 -26.20 -4.93
C ASP A 718 2.84 -24.88 -5.71
N CYS A 719 4.08 -24.40 -5.88
CA CYS A 719 4.34 -23.12 -6.57
C CYS A 719 3.77 -23.11 -7.99
N TYR A 720 3.92 -24.21 -8.73
CA TYR A 720 3.44 -24.32 -10.11
C TYR A 720 1.91 -24.26 -10.21
N THR A 721 1.20 -25.00 -9.36
CA THR A 721 -0.26 -25.06 -9.34
C THR A 721 -0.87 -23.71 -9.03
N ARG A 722 -0.29 -22.95 -8.08
CA ARG A 722 -0.75 -21.59 -7.74
C ARG A 722 -0.70 -20.65 -8.96
N VAL A 723 0.40 -20.70 -9.71
CA VAL A 723 0.59 -19.87 -10.91
C VAL A 723 -0.36 -20.29 -12.02
N MET A 724 -0.52 -21.59 -12.27
CA MET A 724 -1.44 -22.07 -13.30
C MET A 724 -2.91 -21.75 -12.98
N LEU A 725 -3.30 -21.75 -11.71
CA LEU A 725 -4.64 -21.29 -11.31
C LEU A 725 -4.86 -19.81 -11.65
N LYS A 726 -3.86 -18.96 -11.45
CA LYS A 726 -3.93 -17.53 -11.82
C LYS A 726 -4.05 -17.32 -13.33
N VAL A 727 -3.42 -18.18 -14.13
CA VAL A 727 -3.57 -18.19 -15.58
C VAL A 727 -5.00 -18.56 -15.97
N GLU A 728 -5.62 -19.52 -15.29
CA GLU A 728 -7.01 -19.85 -15.54
C GLU A 728 -7.97 -18.75 -15.05
N GLU A 729 -7.68 -18.11 -13.90
CA GLU A 729 -8.42 -16.93 -13.44
C GLU A 729 -8.38 -15.80 -14.48
N LEU A 730 -7.27 -15.61 -15.21
CA LEU A 730 -7.19 -14.65 -16.32
C LEU A 730 -8.21 -14.97 -17.43
N ARG A 731 -8.35 -16.24 -17.82
CA ARG A 731 -9.35 -16.65 -18.82
C ARG A 731 -10.77 -16.41 -18.34
N GLN A 732 -11.05 -16.73 -17.08
CA GLN A 732 -12.37 -16.50 -16.48
C GLN A 732 -12.68 -15.00 -16.36
N SER A 733 -11.67 -14.17 -16.03
CA SER A 733 -11.81 -12.71 -16.00
C SER A 733 -12.15 -12.15 -17.39
N LEU A 734 -11.49 -12.64 -18.44
CA LEU A 734 -11.81 -12.28 -19.84
C LEU A 734 -13.25 -12.69 -20.22
N ARG A 735 -13.72 -13.85 -19.76
CA ARG A 735 -15.11 -14.30 -19.95
C ARG A 735 -16.13 -13.39 -19.26
N ILE A 736 -15.82 -12.92 -18.05
CA ILE A 736 -16.67 -11.95 -17.33
C ILE A 736 -16.69 -10.61 -18.08
N LEU A 737 -15.53 -10.11 -18.52
CA LEU A 737 -15.44 -8.86 -19.26
C LEU A 737 -16.21 -8.90 -20.59
N GLN A 738 -16.19 -10.02 -21.30
CA GLN A 738 -17.02 -10.22 -22.49
C GLN A 738 -18.51 -10.10 -22.16
N GLN A 739 -18.97 -10.72 -21.06
CA GLN A 739 -20.36 -10.59 -20.61
C GLN A 739 -20.73 -9.17 -20.18
N CYS A 740 -19.80 -8.43 -19.55
CA CYS A 740 -20.00 -7.02 -19.22
C CYS A 740 -20.17 -6.16 -20.48
N LEU A 741 -19.37 -6.43 -21.53
CA LEU A 741 -19.47 -5.73 -22.81
C LEU A 741 -20.82 -5.98 -23.49
N ASP A 742 -21.30 -7.23 -23.46
CA ASP A 742 -22.51 -7.63 -24.17
C ASP A 742 -23.80 -7.25 -23.42
N ASN A 743 -23.75 -7.15 -22.08
CA ASN A 743 -24.93 -6.98 -21.22
C ASN A 743 -24.90 -5.73 -20.31
N MET A 744 -24.17 -4.67 -20.69
CA MET A 744 -24.11 -3.44 -19.89
C MET A 744 -25.50 -2.78 -19.73
N PRO A 745 -26.08 -2.70 -18.52
CA PRO A 745 -27.40 -2.12 -18.32
C PRO A 745 -27.42 -0.61 -18.56
N GLU A 746 -28.53 -0.09 -19.07
CA GLU A 746 -28.82 1.35 -19.04
C GLU A 746 -29.24 1.79 -17.64
N GLY A 747 -29.09 3.08 -17.33
CA GLY A 747 -29.55 3.65 -16.06
C GLY A 747 -28.56 4.64 -15.44
N PRO A 748 -28.87 5.14 -14.22
CA PRO A 748 -28.02 6.10 -13.53
C PRO A 748 -26.74 5.46 -13.00
N PHE A 749 -25.65 6.24 -12.95
CA PHE A 749 -24.35 5.82 -12.41
C PHE A 749 -24.16 6.16 -10.92
N LYS A 750 -25.21 6.70 -10.28
CA LYS A 750 -25.27 7.05 -8.85
C LYS A 750 -26.65 6.69 -8.29
N ALA A 751 -26.67 6.24 -7.04
CA ALA A 751 -27.87 5.97 -6.28
C ALA A 751 -28.60 7.27 -5.92
N ASP A 752 -29.93 7.25 -5.96
CA ASP A 752 -30.77 8.35 -5.51
C ASP A 752 -30.96 8.27 -3.99
N HIS A 753 -29.93 8.70 -3.24
CA HIS A 753 -29.90 8.64 -1.78
C HIS A 753 -29.22 9.89 -1.20
N PRO A 754 -29.68 10.44 -0.06
CA PRO A 754 -29.12 11.67 0.53
C PRO A 754 -27.62 11.57 0.87
N LEU A 755 -27.14 10.38 1.23
CA LEU A 755 -25.73 10.12 1.56
C LEU A 755 -24.85 9.73 0.35
N THR A 756 -25.40 9.68 -0.87
CA THR A 756 -24.61 9.45 -2.08
C THR A 756 -23.64 10.60 -2.29
N THR A 757 -22.33 10.31 -2.26
CA THR A 757 -21.29 11.33 -2.21
C THR A 757 -20.24 11.12 -3.32
N PRO A 758 -19.98 12.11 -4.19
CA PRO A 758 -20.68 13.39 -4.31
C PRO A 758 -22.04 13.26 -5.02
N PRO A 759 -23.00 14.16 -4.79
CA PRO A 759 -24.31 14.11 -5.44
C PRO A 759 -24.20 14.37 -6.96
N PRO A 760 -25.25 14.06 -7.75
CA PRO A 760 -25.28 14.34 -9.19
C PRO A 760 -25.16 15.85 -9.48
N LYS A 761 -24.11 16.24 -10.22
CA LYS A 761 -23.75 17.65 -10.49
C LYS A 761 -24.84 18.42 -11.22
N GLU A 762 -25.54 17.75 -12.14
CA GLU A 762 -26.62 18.34 -12.95
C GLU A 762 -27.77 18.88 -12.09
N ARG A 763 -28.14 18.13 -11.04
CA ARG A 763 -29.18 18.54 -10.07
C ARG A 763 -28.69 19.64 -9.14
N THR A 764 -27.40 19.66 -8.82
CA THR A 764 -26.77 20.66 -7.93
C THR A 764 -26.90 22.09 -8.46
N LEU A 765 -26.97 22.26 -9.78
CA LEU A 765 -27.11 23.58 -10.42
C LEU A 765 -28.57 24.07 -10.49
N GLN A 766 -29.54 23.19 -10.22
CA GLN A 766 -30.97 23.46 -10.39
C GLN A 766 -31.73 23.50 -9.05
N HIS A 767 -31.29 22.72 -8.07
CA HIS A 767 -31.98 22.54 -6.77
C HIS A 767 -31.09 22.97 -5.61
N ILE A 768 -31.62 23.85 -4.75
CA ILE A 768 -30.90 24.37 -3.59
C ILE A 768 -30.59 23.27 -2.57
N GLU A 769 -31.49 22.30 -2.41
CA GLU A 769 -31.33 21.16 -1.51
C GLU A 769 -30.11 20.32 -1.91
N THR A 770 -29.98 20.00 -3.20
CA THR A 770 -28.83 19.25 -3.71
C THR A 770 -27.53 20.05 -3.60
N LEU A 771 -27.59 21.37 -3.76
CA LEU A 771 -26.43 22.26 -3.57
C LEU A 771 -25.96 22.28 -2.12
N ILE A 772 -26.88 22.35 -1.15
CA ILE A 772 -26.56 22.28 0.28
C ILE A 772 -25.90 20.93 0.60
N THR A 773 -26.49 19.82 0.14
CA THR A 773 -25.92 18.48 0.33
C THR A 773 -24.52 18.37 -0.28
N HIS A 774 -24.33 18.86 -1.51
CA HIS A 774 -23.02 18.88 -2.17
C HIS A 774 -21.99 19.67 -1.36
N PHE A 775 -22.34 20.89 -0.94
CA PHE A 775 -21.44 21.74 -0.17
C PHE A 775 -21.01 21.05 1.12
N LEU A 776 -21.96 20.53 1.91
CA LEU A 776 -21.67 19.88 3.19
C LEU A 776 -20.83 18.60 3.01
N GLN A 777 -21.21 17.73 2.10
CA GLN A 777 -20.51 16.46 1.90
C GLN A 777 -19.09 16.64 1.34
N VAL A 778 -18.86 17.63 0.49
CA VAL A 778 -17.53 17.89 -0.08
C VAL A 778 -16.63 18.65 0.90
N SER A 779 -17.18 19.56 1.71
CA SER A 779 -16.40 20.33 2.68
C SER A 779 -16.13 19.59 3.98
N TRP A 780 -17.15 18.98 4.59
CA TRP A 780 -17.05 18.30 5.89
C TRP A 780 -17.01 16.77 5.77
N GLY A 781 -17.64 16.21 4.74
CA GLY A 781 -17.84 14.77 4.59
C GLY A 781 -19.27 14.33 4.95
N PRO A 782 -19.73 13.16 4.46
CA PRO A 782 -21.02 12.61 4.84
C PRO A 782 -20.98 12.08 6.28
N VAL A 783 -22.01 12.38 7.07
CA VAL A 783 -22.16 11.82 8.43
C VAL A 783 -22.77 10.43 8.34
N MET A 784 -22.06 9.42 8.82
CA MET A 784 -22.54 8.03 8.78
C MET A 784 -23.23 7.63 10.09
N PRO A 785 -24.29 6.80 10.06
CA PRO A 785 -24.95 6.31 11.27
C PRO A 785 -23.98 5.60 12.22
N ALA A 786 -24.21 5.70 13.53
CA ALA A 786 -23.41 5.00 14.54
C ALA A 786 -23.72 3.50 14.53
N GLN A 787 -22.82 2.69 13.99
CA GLN A 787 -22.94 1.24 13.84
C GLN A 787 -21.59 0.64 13.41
N GLU A 788 -21.51 -0.69 13.42
CA GLU A 788 -20.37 -1.45 12.90
C GLU A 788 -20.77 -2.18 11.60
N SER A 789 -19.90 -2.11 10.59
CA SER A 789 -20.10 -2.71 9.28
C SER A 789 -18.87 -3.47 8.83
N PHE A 790 -19.09 -4.51 8.03
CA PHE A 790 -18.04 -5.38 7.51
C PHE A 790 -18.36 -5.77 6.07
N GLN A 791 -17.34 -5.79 5.22
CA GLN A 791 -17.43 -6.40 3.91
C GLN A 791 -16.12 -7.08 3.54
N MET A 792 -16.24 -8.31 3.03
CA MET A 792 -15.17 -9.04 2.36
C MET A 792 -15.44 -9.12 0.86
N ILE A 793 -14.37 -9.15 0.07
CA ILE A 793 -14.40 -9.41 -1.37
C ILE A 793 -13.30 -10.40 -1.75
N GLU A 794 -13.44 -11.03 -2.92
CA GLU A 794 -12.34 -11.76 -3.54
C GLU A 794 -11.46 -10.75 -4.30
N ALA A 795 -10.43 -10.21 -3.65
CA ALA A 795 -9.45 -9.35 -4.30
C ALA A 795 -8.52 -10.17 -5.21
N THR A 796 -7.49 -9.54 -5.78
CA THR A 796 -6.57 -10.21 -6.71
C THR A 796 -5.76 -11.31 -6.02
N LYS A 797 -5.27 -11.05 -4.80
CA LYS A 797 -4.39 -11.97 -4.05
C LYS A 797 -5.16 -12.99 -3.19
N GLY A 798 -6.38 -12.64 -2.80
CA GLY A 798 -7.23 -13.45 -1.93
C GLY A 798 -8.31 -12.58 -1.28
N ILE A 799 -8.79 -12.98 -0.11
CA ILE A 799 -9.89 -12.27 0.54
C ILE A 799 -9.37 -10.98 1.19
N ASN A 800 -9.82 -9.83 0.68
CA ASN A 800 -9.59 -8.52 1.28
C ASN A 800 -10.87 -8.05 1.95
N SER A 801 -10.79 -7.48 3.15
CA SER A 801 -11.96 -7.02 3.88
C SER A 801 -11.70 -5.77 4.73
N TYR A 802 -12.75 -4.97 4.88
CA TYR A 802 -12.77 -3.81 5.75
C TYR A 802 -13.80 -4.03 6.84
N TYR A 803 -13.36 -3.82 8.09
CA TYR A 803 -14.23 -3.71 9.25
C TYR A 803 -14.22 -2.26 9.72
N LEU A 804 -15.40 -1.64 9.73
CA LEU A 804 -15.59 -0.22 9.94
C LEU A 804 -16.49 0.00 11.15
N THR A 805 -16.01 0.79 12.11
CA THR A 805 -16.82 1.29 13.22
C THR A 805 -17.12 2.77 13.02
N SER A 806 -18.39 3.14 13.05
CA SER A 806 -18.86 4.52 13.05
C SER A 806 -19.46 4.88 14.40
N ASP A 807 -19.13 6.07 14.89
CA ASP A 807 -19.70 6.65 16.11
C ASP A 807 -20.62 7.85 15.80
N GLY A 808 -21.23 7.88 14.60
CA GLY A 808 -22.15 8.96 14.22
C GLY A 808 -21.45 10.21 13.66
N SER A 809 -20.28 10.06 13.03
CA SER A 809 -19.40 11.15 12.61
C SER A 809 -19.12 11.17 11.10
N THR A 810 -18.46 12.23 10.62
CA THR A 810 -17.96 12.34 9.24
C THR A 810 -16.70 11.50 8.97
N MET A 811 -16.07 11.00 10.04
CA MET A 811 -14.87 10.17 10.02
C MET A 811 -15.17 8.80 10.64
N SER A 812 -14.39 7.78 10.26
CA SER A 812 -14.50 6.48 10.92
C SER A 812 -13.99 6.56 12.36
N TYR A 813 -14.67 5.91 13.30
CA TYR A 813 -14.11 5.75 14.64
C TYR A 813 -12.95 4.75 14.58
N ARG A 814 -13.09 3.68 13.81
CA ARG A 814 -12.03 2.68 13.58
C ARG A 814 -12.17 2.08 12.18
N THR A 815 -11.06 1.97 11.47
CA THR A 815 -10.96 1.27 10.18
C THR A 815 -9.92 0.15 10.26
N ARG A 816 -10.37 -1.10 10.36
CA ARG A 816 -9.49 -2.28 10.28
C ARG A 816 -9.46 -2.78 8.84
N VAL A 817 -8.25 -2.96 8.31
CA VAL A 817 -8.02 -3.54 6.99
C VAL A 817 -7.38 -4.91 7.16
N ARG A 818 -8.05 -5.94 6.66
CA ARG A 818 -7.50 -7.30 6.59
C ARG A 818 -7.15 -7.61 5.14
N THR A 819 -5.87 -7.80 4.91
CA THR A 819 -5.30 -8.14 3.62
C THR A 819 -4.86 -9.61 3.59
N PRO A 820 -4.92 -10.28 2.42
CA PRO A 820 -4.58 -11.69 2.34
C PRO A 820 -3.08 -11.95 2.53
N SER A 821 -2.21 -11.06 2.02
CA SER A 821 -0.76 -11.27 2.03
C SER A 821 -0.14 -11.32 3.43
N PHE A 822 -0.76 -10.68 4.43
CA PHE A 822 -0.27 -10.72 5.80
C PHE A 822 -0.24 -12.16 6.35
N ALA A 823 -1.34 -12.91 6.21
CA ALA A 823 -1.40 -14.32 6.60
C ALA A 823 -0.53 -15.21 5.70
N HIS A 824 -0.49 -14.91 4.39
CA HIS A 824 0.30 -15.70 3.44
C HIS A 824 1.81 -15.66 3.74
N LEU A 825 2.37 -14.50 4.07
CA LEU A 825 3.81 -14.37 4.40
C LEU A 825 4.16 -15.00 5.74
N GLN A 826 3.23 -15.00 6.70
CA GLN A 826 3.42 -15.65 7.99
C GLN A 826 3.64 -17.16 7.85
N GLN A 827 3.04 -17.79 6.84
CA GLN A 827 3.19 -19.24 6.57
C GLN A 827 4.60 -19.62 6.09
N ILE A 828 5.44 -18.66 5.68
CA ILE A 828 6.72 -18.96 5.01
C ILE A 828 7.58 -20.00 5.74
N PRO A 829 7.85 -19.86 7.06
CA PRO A 829 8.67 -20.82 7.77
C PRO A 829 8.08 -22.23 7.79
N ALA A 830 6.75 -22.37 7.81
CA ALA A 830 6.12 -23.68 7.80
C ALA A 830 6.25 -24.39 6.44
N ALA A 831 6.26 -23.63 5.34
CA ALA A 831 6.25 -24.19 3.98
C ALA A 831 7.65 -24.47 3.40
N ILE A 832 8.70 -23.77 3.84
CA ILE A 832 10.04 -23.84 3.21
C ILE A 832 11.10 -24.60 4.02
N ARG A 833 10.81 -25.00 5.27
CA ARG A 833 11.74 -25.80 6.08
C ARG A 833 12.13 -27.09 5.35
N GLY A 834 13.44 -27.38 5.35
CA GLY A 834 14.04 -28.50 4.62
C GLY A 834 14.20 -28.30 3.11
N SER A 835 13.88 -27.10 2.59
CA SER A 835 14.11 -26.76 1.18
C SER A 835 15.39 -25.96 1.00
N LEU A 836 15.82 -25.77 -0.26
CA LEU A 836 17.03 -25.01 -0.57
C LEU A 836 16.76 -23.50 -0.61
N VAL A 837 17.80 -22.68 -0.46
CA VAL A 837 17.71 -21.21 -0.65
C VAL A 837 17.14 -20.83 -2.01
N SER A 838 17.47 -21.60 -3.05
CA SER A 838 16.95 -21.36 -4.40
C SER A 838 15.44 -21.60 -4.53
N ASP A 839 14.88 -22.48 -3.70
CA ASP A 839 13.45 -22.82 -3.68
C ASP A 839 12.64 -21.76 -2.94
N LEU A 840 13.24 -21.11 -1.94
CA LEU A 840 12.64 -19.96 -1.27
C LEU A 840 12.32 -18.85 -2.26
N ILE A 841 13.21 -18.56 -3.21
CA ILE A 841 13.00 -17.52 -4.21
C ILE A 841 11.80 -17.85 -5.12
N VAL A 842 11.70 -19.11 -5.55
CA VAL A 842 10.54 -19.59 -6.33
C VAL A 842 9.25 -19.52 -5.53
N TYR A 843 9.32 -19.85 -4.24
CA TYR A 843 8.18 -19.78 -3.35
C TYR A 843 7.69 -18.35 -3.14
N LEU A 844 8.59 -17.40 -2.85
CA LEU A 844 8.26 -15.97 -2.73
C LEU A 844 7.55 -15.46 -3.97
N GLY A 845 8.08 -15.78 -5.16
CA GLY A 845 7.45 -15.42 -6.43
C GLY A 845 6.07 -16.05 -6.62
N SER A 846 5.77 -17.18 -5.97
CA SER A 846 4.48 -17.89 -6.10
C SER A 846 3.38 -17.40 -5.15
N ILE A 847 3.71 -16.63 -4.11
CA ILE A 847 2.72 -16.19 -3.08
C ILE A 847 1.80 -15.09 -3.62
N ASP A 848 2.25 -14.27 -4.58
CA ASP A 848 1.57 -13.04 -5.03
C ASP A 848 1.36 -12.04 -3.89
N PHE A 849 2.45 -11.53 -3.32
CA PHE A 849 2.38 -10.50 -2.29
C PHE A 849 2.88 -9.15 -2.80
N VAL A 850 2.44 -8.10 -2.11
CA VAL A 850 2.99 -6.76 -2.23
C VAL A 850 3.19 -6.24 -0.82
N MET A 851 4.38 -5.73 -0.49
CA MET A 851 4.67 -5.31 0.90
C MET A 851 3.78 -4.19 1.42
N SER A 852 3.26 -3.37 0.50
CA SER A 852 2.29 -2.32 0.80
C SER A 852 0.97 -2.89 1.37
N ASP A 853 0.59 -4.10 0.93
CA ASP A 853 -0.61 -4.82 1.36
C ASP A 853 -0.42 -5.45 2.75
N VAL A 854 0.79 -5.92 3.02
CA VAL A 854 1.17 -6.59 4.28
C VAL A 854 1.22 -5.58 5.42
N ASP A 855 1.96 -4.49 5.22
CA ASP A 855 2.29 -3.54 6.29
C ASP A 855 1.21 -2.47 6.51
N ARG A 856 0.35 -2.25 5.49
CA ARG A 856 -0.74 -1.24 5.47
C ARG A 856 -0.22 0.17 5.77
#